data_AF-A0A3N2M8D3-F1
#
_entry.id   AF-A0A3N2M8D3-F1
#
_cell.length_a   1.000
_cell.length_b   1.000
_cell.length_c   1.000
_cell.angle_alpha   90.00
_cell.angle_beta   90.00
_cell.angle_gamma   90.00
#
_symmetry.space_group_name_H-M   'P 1'
#
loop_
_entity.id
_entity.type
_entity.pdbx_description
1 polymer ?
#
loop_
_entity_poly.entity_id
_entity_poly.type
_entity_poly.pdbx_seq_one_letter_code
_entity_poly.pdbx_strand_id
1 'polypeptide(L)'
;MDKNTLTGVLLMGAVILGFMWLNKPSEEEIARQRQQAEQLARQAESQATAPVLALDSISASEKSRIASTIKQFGVLDSLTGTCTLSVADATLTLSDGGAIAGYVSTPGGEVAVKDILLSDFGGMSRDNAAAAVATLRNAVASAERYKEFARHLSGTERTVRLENNLLSVDVNTRGGVISAAVLKEYDRYDSTAVDLMANGVDSYSFTLTTANQRFNTSEFFFTPVEVSDTSVTMQLALGGGATWAIRYTLPADSYVVGMEILQNNMQSVIPPSVADMEFAWHQKMARNEAGRMFEERNSALYYMFANGDVENLSEGSSDHKEVSERVKWIGYKNQFFTALLIADDYFTTAEFDSEVLENNPAYIKELDTRASVEYSSANPVPASFKFFFGPNSYPLLSDLQSELAPGQNLHLTNLIPLGWALFRWINTLIVIPVFDFLGQFIGNYGIIILLLTIFIKIILFPFTYKSYMSQARMRVLAPEIKEINDKYPGNENAMKRQQETMALYSRAGASPFSGCLPMLLQLPILVAMFNFFPSAIELRGEPFLWAKDLSAPDAIVSWSAHIPFISSTFGNHISLFCLLMTVVNIIYTRINMQNQPGGNSMPGMKWMMYLMPVMFLVFFNNYAAGLSYYYFLSLLITIVQTYIFRKVVDEDKVRAAMKENANKPRKKSGFMARLEEAQRKQQALLREQEKQRSKKRK
;
A
#
# COMPACT_ATOMS: atom_id res chain seq x y z
N MET A 1 5.70 -36.76 18.75
CA MET A 1 6.78 -36.33 17.82
C MET A 1 7.67 -37.54 17.61
N ASP A 2 7.88 -37.93 16.35
CA ASP A 2 8.56 -39.19 16.03
C ASP A 2 10.07 -39.10 16.34
N LYS A 3 10.72 -40.20 16.74
CA LYS A 3 12.13 -40.19 17.18
C LYS A 3 13.06 -39.64 16.09
N ASN A 4 12.72 -39.85 14.83
CA ASN A 4 13.49 -39.36 13.68
C ASN A 4 13.42 -37.83 13.50
N THR A 5 12.34 -37.18 13.96
CA THR A 5 12.20 -35.72 13.94
C THR A 5 13.05 -35.06 15.01
N LEU A 6 13.16 -35.69 16.20
CA LEU A 6 14.00 -35.20 17.30
C LEU A 6 15.49 -35.30 16.94
N THR A 7 15.91 -36.39 16.33
CA THR A 7 17.30 -36.57 15.85
C THR A 7 17.63 -35.60 14.71
N GLY A 8 16.66 -35.29 13.85
CA GLY A 8 16.81 -34.29 12.78
C GLY A 8 17.04 -32.87 13.31
N VAL A 9 16.30 -32.46 14.36
CA VAL A 9 16.47 -31.14 15.00
C VAL A 9 17.80 -31.04 15.76
N LEU A 10 18.24 -32.12 16.41
CA LEU A 10 19.54 -32.18 17.09
C LEU A 10 20.72 -32.08 16.12
N LEU A 11 20.65 -32.76 14.97
CA LEU A 11 21.67 -32.66 13.93
C LEU A 11 21.69 -31.28 13.27
N MET A 12 20.53 -30.66 13.07
CA MET A 12 20.44 -29.30 12.53
C MET A 12 21.03 -28.27 13.50
N GLY A 13 20.78 -28.43 14.80
CA GLY A 13 21.39 -27.60 15.86
C GLY A 13 22.91 -27.75 15.94
N ALA A 14 23.44 -28.97 15.77
CA ALA A 14 24.88 -29.23 15.75
C ALA A 14 25.58 -28.60 14.54
N VAL A 15 24.93 -28.58 13.37
CA VAL A 15 25.45 -27.92 12.15
C VAL A 15 25.47 -26.41 12.32
N ILE A 16 24.42 -25.82 12.89
CA ILE A 16 24.35 -24.36 13.13
C ILE A 16 25.40 -23.92 14.16
N LEU A 17 25.58 -24.67 15.24
CA LEU A 17 26.62 -24.38 16.24
C LEU A 17 28.03 -24.58 15.69
N GLY A 18 28.24 -25.61 14.84
CA GLY A 18 29.50 -25.81 14.12
C GLY A 18 29.80 -24.67 13.15
N PHE A 19 28.79 -24.17 12.42
CA PHE A 19 28.92 -23.05 11.49
C PHE A 19 29.18 -21.72 12.21
N MET A 20 28.53 -21.48 13.37
CA MET A 20 28.82 -20.33 14.23
C MET A 20 30.23 -20.36 14.84
N TRP A 21 30.76 -21.56 15.13
CA TRP A 21 32.11 -21.69 15.68
C TRP A 21 33.19 -21.52 14.59
N LEU A 22 32.93 -22.00 13.37
CA LEU A 22 33.81 -21.83 12.20
C LEU A 22 33.84 -20.39 11.66
N ASN A 23 32.76 -19.61 11.82
CA ASN A 23 32.67 -18.21 11.38
C ASN A 23 32.90 -17.18 12.51
N LYS A 24 33.61 -17.56 13.58
CA LYS A 24 34.08 -16.55 14.53
C LYS A 24 35.13 -15.65 13.84
N PRO A 25 34.99 -14.32 13.90
CA PRO A 25 35.99 -13.41 13.34
C PRO A 25 37.34 -13.69 14.02
N SER A 26 38.39 -13.77 13.22
CA SER A 26 39.75 -14.07 13.69
C SER A 26 40.26 -12.97 14.62
N GLU A 27 41.16 -13.29 15.57
CA GLU A 27 41.71 -12.28 16.49
C GLU A 27 42.37 -11.09 15.76
N GLU A 28 42.90 -11.30 14.55
CA GLU A 28 43.43 -10.23 13.69
C GLU A 28 42.35 -9.30 13.11
N GLU A 29 41.14 -9.80 12.81
CA GLU A 29 40.03 -8.98 12.31
C GLU A 29 39.41 -8.15 13.44
N ILE A 30 39.30 -8.72 14.64
CA ILE A 30 38.87 -8.00 15.84
C ILE A 30 39.91 -6.93 16.22
N ALA A 31 41.21 -7.24 16.08
CA ALA A 31 42.28 -6.27 16.27
C ALA A 31 42.25 -5.15 15.22
N ARG A 32 42.00 -5.46 13.94
CA ARG A 32 41.82 -4.45 12.88
C ARG A 32 40.58 -3.58 13.09
N GLN A 33 39.46 -4.15 13.52
CA GLN A 33 38.25 -3.39 13.86
C GLN A 33 38.47 -2.50 15.09
N ARG A 34 39.19 -2.98 16.12
CA ARG A 34 39.59 -2.15 17.26
C ARG A 34 40.56 -1.06 16.86
N GLN A 35 41.51 -1.33 15.99
CA GLN A 35 42.43 -0.32 15.46
C GLN A 35 41.71 0.70 14.56
N GLN A 36 40.74 0.28 13.75
CA GLN A 36 39.89 1.20 12.98
C GLN A 36 38.98 2.03 13.89
N ALA A 37 38.40 1.43 14.93
CA ALA A 37 37.60 2.14 15.92
C ALA A 37 38.45 3.10 16.76
N GLU A 38 39.69 2.73 17.13
CA GLU A 38 40.66 3.64 17.76
C GLU A 38 41.14 4.73 16.80
N GLN A 39 41.33 4.44 15.51
CA GLN A 39 41.68 5.45 14.51
C GLN A 39 40.51 6.42 14.27
N LEU A 40 39.28 5.93 14.22
CA LEU A 40 38.06 6.74 14.14
C LEU A 40 37.84 7.54 15.43
N ALA A 41 38.11 6.95 16.60
CA ALA A 41 38.05 7.65 17.89
C ALA A 41 39.18 8.68 18.02
N ARG A 42 40.39 8.43 17.52
CA ARG A 42 41.48 9.41 17.43
C ARG A 42 41.23 10.47 16.37
N GLN A 43 40.55 10.14 15.27
CA GLN A 43 40.07 11.11 14.28
C GLN A 43 38.96 11.98 14.86
N ALA A 44 38.05 11.40 15.65
CA ALA A 44 37.02 12.12 16.38
C ALA A 44 37.61 12.97 17.53
N GLU A 45 38.63 12.48 18.25
CA GLU A 45 39.36 13.24 19.27
C GLU A 45 40.22 14.34 18.66
N SER A 46 40.84 14.13 17.49
CA SER A 46 41.56 15.19 16.75
C SER A 46 40.64 16.17 16.04
N GLN A 47 39.39 15.79 15.73
CA GLN A 47 38.31 16.72 15.37
C GLN A 47 37.72 17.45 16.60
N ALA A 48 37.73 16.83 17.79
CA ALA A 48 37.25 17.42 19.05
C ALA A 48 38.30 18.27 19.79
N THR A 49 39.59 18.06 19.53
CA THR A 49 40.69 18.94 19.95
C THR A 49 41.23 19.70 18.75
N ALA A 50 40.36 20.53 18.17
CA ALA A 50 40.85 21.70 17.43
C ALA A 50 41.70 22.54 18.40
N PRO A 51 42.90 23.00 18.00
CA PRO A 51 43.66 23.93 18.81
C PRO A 51 42.78 25.16 19.08
N VAL A 52 42.79 25.66 20.32
CA VAL A 52 42.12 26.91 20.72
C VAL A 52 42.47 27.98 19.69
N LEU A 53 41.55 28.19 18.74
CA LEU A 53 41.71 29.10 17.63
C LEU A 53 41.81 30.50 18.24
N ALA A 54 42.87 31.22 17.89
CA ALA A 54 42.84 32.66 17.94
C ALA A 54 41.55 33.10 17.23
N LEU A 55 40.81 34.00 17.86
CA LEU A 55 39.53 34.48 17.35
C LEU A 55 39.77 35.05 15.94
N ASP A 56 39.31 34.34 14.92
CA ASP A 56 39.72 34.58 13.54
C ASP A 56 39.12 35.90 13.07
N SER A 57 39.98 36.89 12.82
CA SER A 57 39.56 38.23 12.45
C SER A 57 39.24 38.29 10.95
N ILE A 58 38.15 38.97 10.57
CA ILE A 58 37.82 39.20 9.17
C ILE A 58 38.89 40.07 8.50
N SER A 59 39.60 39.50 7.53
CA SER A 59 40.66 40.16 6.78
C SER A 59 40.14 41.30 5.88
N ALA A 60 41.03 42.19 5.45
CA ALA A 60 40.65 43.31 4.56
C ALA A 60 40.10 42.83 3.20
N SER A 61 40.60 41.72 2.67
CA SER A 61 40.09 41.09 1.45
C SER A 61 38.68 40.52 1.65
N GLU A 62 38.41 39.89 2.79
CA GLU A 62 37.06 39.43 3.16
C GLU A 62 36.08 40.60 3.30
N LYS A 63 36.49 41.73 3.91
CA LYS A 63 35.65 42.94 3.97
C LYS A 63 35.26 43.45 2.60
N SER A 64 36.22 43.50 1.67
CA SER A 64 35.95 43.90 0.29
C SER A 64 35.01 42.92 -0.41
N ARG A 65 35.17 41.61 -0.17
CA ARG A 65 34.28 40.57 -0.70
C ARG A 65 32.86 40.69 -0.15
N ILE A 66 32.71 40.96 1.14
CA ILE A 66 31.41 41.18 1.78
C ILE A 66 30.72 42.38 1.12
N ALA A 67 31.42 43.52 0.98
CA ALA A 67 30.87 44.71 0.32
C ALA A 67 30.46 44.44 -1.13
N SER A 68 31.29 43.75 -1.93
CA SER A 68 30.95 43.43 -3.32
C SER A 68 29.75 42.49 -3.40
N THR A 69 29.65 41.52 -2.49
CA THR A 69 28.54 40.57 -2.43
C THR A 69 27.22 41.26 -2.08
N ILE A 70 27.21 42.14 -1.08
CA ILE A 70 26.01 42.93 -0.73
C ILE A 70 25.62 43.83 -1.91
N LYS A 71 26.59 44.49 -2.56
CA LYS A 71 26.31 45.36 -3.70
C LYS A 71 25.75 44.61 -4.90
N GLN A 72 26.20 43.37 -5.11
CA GLN A 72 25.80 42.57 -6.27
C GLN A 72 24.45 41.87 -6.08
N PHE A 73 24.15 41.37 -4.88
CA PHE A 73 22.97 40.53 -4.63
C PHE A 73 21.94 41.15 -3.67
N GLY A 74 22.24 42.30 -3.07
CA GLY A 74 21.34 43.01 -2.16
C GLY A 74 20.28 43.84 -2.89
N VAL A 75 19.25 44.22 -2.15
CA VAL A 75 18.17 45.11 -2.59
C VAL A 75 18.54 46.55 -2.24
N LEU A 76 18.61 47.41 -3.25
CA LEU A 76 18.85 48.84 -3.08
C LEU A 76 17.56 49.55 -2.65
N ASP A 77 17.58 50.19 -1.49
CA ASP A 77 16.56 51.15 -1.08
C ASP A 77 16.82 52.49 -1.77
N SER A 78 15.92 52.90 -2.67
CA SER A 78 16.04 54.12 -3.46
C SER A 78 15.91 55.42 -2.63
N LEU A 79 15.41 55.34 -1.39
CA LEU A 79 15.25 56.50 -0.51
C LEU A 79 16.47 56.72 0.39
N THR A 80 17.10 55.63 0.84
CA THR A 80 18.23 55.69 1.80
C THR A 80 19.59 55.40 1.16
N GLY A 81 19.63 54.95 -0.11
CA GLY A 81 20.85 54.53 -0.79
C GLY A 81 21.49 53.28 -0.18
N THR A 82 20.82 52.62 0.77
CA THR A 82 21.36 51.47 1.49
C THR A 82 20.99 50.19 0.75
N CYS A 83 21.99 49.37 0.45
CA CYS A 83 21.80 48.05 -0.13
C CYS A 83 21.70 47.00 0.97
N THR A 84 20.62 46.24 1.03
CA THR A 84 20.39 45.22 2.08
C THR A 84 20.37 43.82 1.48
N LEU A 85 21.19 42.92 2.02
CA LEU A 85 21.27 41.51 1.64
C LEU A 85 20.93 40.66 2.87
N SER A 86 19.82 39.94 2.83
CA SER A 86 19.45 38.94 3.84
C SER A 86 19.69 37.55 3.27
N VAL A 87 20.52 36.74 3.92
CA VAL A 87 20.87 35.39 3.48
C VAL A 87 21.08 34.49 4.71
N ALA A 88 20.31 33.40 4.78
CA ALA A 88 20.29 32.49 5.92
C ALA A 88 20.13 33.25 7.26
N ASP A 89 21.06 33.08 8.19
CA ASP A 89 21.03 33.69 9.53
C ASP A 89 21.73 35.08 9.59
N ALA A 90 21.92 35.76 8.45
CA ALA A 90 22.59 37.06 8.40
C ALA A 90 21.78 38.10 7.61
N THR A 91 21.71 39.30 8.17
CA THR A 91 21.22 40.50 7.48
C THR A 91 22.36 41.49 7.37
N LEU A 92 22.81 41.77 6.15
CA LEU A 92 23.96 42.61 5.86
C LEU A 92 23.51 43.87 5.11
N THR A 93 23.99 45.04 5.52
CA THR A 93 23.67 46.31 4.86
C THR A 93 24.94 47.01 4.41
N LEU A 94 24.92 47.59 3.21
CA LEU A 94 25.98 48.44 2.67
C LEU A 94 25.41 49.83 2.39
N SER A 95 25.91 50.84 3.10
CA SER A 95 25.55 52.24 2.86
C SER A 95 26.31 52.83 1.66
N ASP A 96 25.83 53.95 1.10
CA ASP A 96 26.49 54.69 0.02
C ASP A 96 27.95 55.07 0.33
N GLY A 97 28.27 55.28 1.61
CA GLY A 97 29.64 55.54 2.08
C GLY A 97 30.54 54.31 2.17
N GLY A 98 30.05 53.12 1.78
CA GLY A 98 30.78 51.85 1.82
C GLY A 98 30.85 51.21 3.22
N ALA A 99 30.11 51.73 4.21
CA ALA A 99 30.08 51.12 5.54
C ALA A 99 29.17 49.88 5.54
N ILE A 100 29.73 48.75 5.98
CA ILE A 100 29.03 47.48 6.18
C ILE A 100 28.47 47.45 7.61
N ALA A 101 27.19 47.14 7.74
CA ALA A 101 26.50 46.96 9.02
C ALA A 101 25.49 45.79 8.93
N GLY A 102 24.62 45.66 9.93
CA GLY A 102 23.64 44.58 10.04
C GLY A 102 23.92 43.65 11.23
N TYR A 103 23.34 42.46 11.20
CA TYR A 103 23.43 41.48 12.29
C TYR A 103 23.52 40.05 11.76
N VAL A 104 24.13 39.16 12.55
CA VAL A 104 24.07 37.71 12.37
C VAL A 104 23.42 37.09 13.59
N SER A 105 22.54 36.12 13.37
CA SER A 105 21.88 35.36 14.44
C SER A 105 22.73 34.16 14.80
N THR A 106 23.06 34.02 16.09
CA THR A 106 23.77 32.86 16.63
C THR A 106 23.00 32.27 17.81
N PRO A 107 23.33 31.06 18.29
CA PRO A 107 22.70 30.48 19.47
C PRO A 107 22.78 31.35 20.74
N GLY A 108 23.78 32.25 20.83
CA GLY A 108 23.94 33.20 21.92
C GLY A 108 23.30 34.57 21.71
N GLY A 109 22.51 34.76 20.65
CA GLY A 109 21.80 36.01 20.33
C GLY A 109 22.29 36.69 19.05
N GLU A 110 21.73 37.85 18.74
CA GLU A 110 22.13 38.64 17.57
C GLU A 110 23.47 39.36 17.83
N VAL A 111 24.39 39.25 16.88
CA VAL A 111 25.70 39.91 16.91
C VAL A 111 25.80 40.90 15.76
N ALA A 112 26.14 42.16 16.06
CA ALA A 112 26.24 43.18 15.04
C ALA A 112 27.45 42.90 14.11
N VAL A 113 27.23 42.99 12.80
CA VAL A 113 28.27 42.74 11.80
C VAL A 113 29.44 43.70 11.97
N LYS A 114 29.17 44.95 12.35
CA LYS A 114 30.20 45.95 12.63
C LYS A 114 31.20 45.46 13.69
N ASP A 115 30.70 44.81 14.73
CA ASP A 115 31.49 44.29 15.85
C ASP A 115 32.36 43.11 15.40
N ILE A 116 31.81 42.23 14.55
CA ILE A 116 32.55 41.14 13.90
C ILE A 116 33.70 41.68 13.03
N LEU A 117 33.41 42.70 12.22
CA LEU A 117 34.40 43.32 11.32
C LEU A 117 35.51 44.05 12.08
N LEU A 118 35.21 44.62 13.25
CA LEU A 118 36.18 45.27 14.12
C LEU A 118 36.87 44.29 15.08
N SER A 119 36.40 43.04 15.12
CA SER A 119 36.78 42.04 16.11
C SER A 119 36.56 42.54 17.56
N ASP A 120 35.53 43.35 17.75
CA ASP A 120 35.15 43.97 19.02
C ASP A 120 33.93 43.27 19.61
N PHE A 121 34.17 42.13 20.27
CA PHE A 121 33.10 41.25 20.77
C PHE A 121 32.66 41.57 22.22
N GLY A 122 33.15 42.67 22.81
CA GLY A 122 32.81 43.07 24.17
C GLY A 122 32.96 41.94 25.22
N GLY A 123 31.94 41.75 26.05
CA GLY A 123 31.88 40.70 27.10
C GLY A 123 31.32 39.34 26.63
N MET A 124 31.22 39.11 25.31
CA MET A 124 30.64 37.91 24.73
C MET A 124 31.53 36.67 24.93
N SER A 125 30.93 35.48 25.03
CA SER A 125 31.69 34.23 25.08
C SER A 125 32.47 34.00 23.77
N ARG A 126 33.66 33.41 23.87
CA ARG A 126 34.51 33.13 22.70
C ARG A 126 33.82 32.21 21.70
N ASP A 127 33.04 31.26 22.19
CA ASP A 127 32.28 30.33 21.34
C ASP A 127 31.21 31.05 20.53
N ASN A 128 30.51 32.03 21.12
CA ASN A 128 29.51 32.81 20.40
C ASN A 128 30.15 33.77 19.38
N ALA A 129 31.30 34.35 19.71
CA ALA A 129 32.06 35.19 18.78
C ALA A 129 32.60 34.38 17.58
N ALA A 130 33.12 33.17 17.83
CA ALA A 130 33.56 32.26 16.77
C ALA A 130 32.37 31.81 15.89
N ALA A 131 31.23 31.49 16.50
CA ALA A 131 29.99 31.18 15.77
C ALA A 131 29.55 32.35 14.90
N ALA A 132 29.59 33.60 15.40
CA ALA A 132 29.21 34.79 14.63
C ALA A 132 30.10 35.00 13.39
N VAL A 133 31.42 34.84 13.53
CA VAL A 133 32.36 34.90 12.40
C VAL A 133 32.06 33.80 11.38
N ALA A 134 31.80 32.57 11.84
CA ALA A 134 31.46 31.45 10.96
C ALA A 134 30.13 31.67 10.23
N THR A 135 29.09 32.14 10.93
CA THR A 135 27.78 32.48 10.33
C THR A 135 27.92 33.57 9.27
N LEU A 136 28.70 34.63 9.52
CA LEU A 136 28.95 35.68 8.54
C LEU A 136 29.64 35.13 7.28
N ARG A 137 30.70 34.34 7.44
CA ARG A 137 31.41 33.71 6.31
C ARG A 137 30.50 32.77 5.52
N ASN A 138 29.70 31.97 6.21
CA ASN A 138 28.73 31.07 5.59
C ASN A 138 27.67 31.85 4.82
N ALA A 139 27.15 32.94 5.36
CA ALA A 139 26.17 33.78 4.67
C ALA A 139 26.75 34.39 3.37
N VAL A 140 27.99 34.86 3.40
CA VAL A 140 28.68 35.40 2.20
C VAL A 140 28.95 34.29 1.19
N ALA A 141 29.43 33.13 1.62
CA ALA A 141 29.65 31.97 0.75
C ALA A 141 28.34 31.47 0.13
N SER A 142 27.24 31.45 0.90
CA SER A 142 25.89 31.16 0.40
C SER A 142 25.42 32.21 -0.60
N ALA A 143 25.65 33.50 -0.33
CA ALA A 143 25.32 34.55 -1.28
C ALA A 143 26.05 34.40 -2.62
N GLU A 144 27.34 34.07 -2.60
CA GLU A 144 28.12 33.80 -3.81
C GLU A 144 27.69 32.51 -4.52
N ARG A 145 27.36 31.45 -3.75
CA ARG A 145 26.90 30.17 -4.28
C ARG A 145 25.55 30.33 -4.98
N TYR A 146 24.56 30.81 -4.25
CA TYR A 146 23.17 30.89 -4.68
C TYR A 146 22.88 32.14 -5.52
N LYS A 147 23.78 33.13 -5.57
CA LYS A 147 23.66 34.34 -6.41
C LYS A 147 22.30 35.02 -6.21
N GLU A 148 21.53 35.20 -7.27
CA GLU A 148 20.19 35.79 -7.24
C GLU A 148 19.16 35.02 -6.40
N PHE A 149 19.41 33.74 -6.10
CA PHE A 149 18.58 32.91 -5.22
C PHE A 149 18.86 33.16 -3.74
N ALA A 150 19.98 33.79 -3.39
CA ALA A 150 20.45 33.88 -2.01
C ALA A 150 19.46 34.61 -1.09
N ARG A 151 18.76 35.63 -1.61
CA ARG A 151 17.73 36.38 -0.87
C ARG A 151 16.53 35.53 -0.45
N HIS A 152 16.31 34.40 -1.12
CA HIS A 152 15.21 33.47 -0.83
C HIS A 152 15.63 32.34 0.10
N LEU A 153 16.90 32.29 0.54
CA LEU A 153 17.35 31.32 1.56
C LEU A 153 16.90 31.68 2.97
N SER A 154 16.54 32.95 3.20
CA SER A 154 16.02 33.46 4.46
C SER A 154 14.61 33.99 4.26
N GLY A 155 13.67 33.57 5.09
CA GLY A 155 12.29 34.02 5.02
C GLY A 155 11.51 33.60 6.26
N THR A 156 10.28 34.09 6.37
CA THR A 156 9.34 33.60 7.39
C THR A 156 8.55 32.43 6.81
N GLU A 157 8.64 31.28 7.46
CA GLU A 157 7.79 30.14 7.17
C GLU A 157 6.33 30.47 7.51
N ARG A 158 5.45 30.32 6.52
CA ARG A 158 4.01 30.58 6.65
C ARG A 158 3.27 29.58 5.76
N THR A 159 2.03 29.28 6.10
CA THR A 159 1.17 28.43 5.28
C THR A 159 0.00 29.24 4.71
N VAL A 160 -0.36 28.94 3.47
CA VAL A 160 -1.59 29.42 2.82
C VAL A 160 -2.50 28.22 2.67
N ARG A 161 -3.70 28.30 3.26
CA ARG A 161 -4.69 27.21 3.21
C ARG A 161 -5.62 27.40 2.02
N LEU A 162 -5.74 26.36 1.20
CA LEU A 162 -6.80 26.18 0.21
C LEU A 162 -7.77 25.13 0.74
N GLU A 163 -9.07 25.41 0.72
CA GLU A 163 -10.05 24.44 1.22
C GLU A 163 -11.38 24.46 0.47
N ASN A 164 -12.00 23.28 0.34
CA ASN A 164 -13.37 23.11 -0.11
C ASN A 164 -14.14 22.21 0.88
N ASN A 165 -15.27 21.62 0.47
CA ASN A 165 -16.07 20.74 1.34
C ASN A 165 -15.40 19.39 1.65
N LEU A 166 -14.52 18.91 0.76
CA LEU A 166 -13.97 17.55 0.80
C LEU A 166 -12.51 17.50 1.29
N LEU A 167 -11.73 18.53 0.96
CA LEU A 167 -10.28 18.57 1.10
C LEU A 167 -9.81 19.92 1.65
N SER A 168 -8.84 19.88 2.57
CA SER A 168 -8.07 21.05 3.04
C SER A 168 -6.60 20.82 2.73
N VAL A 169 -5.96 21.80 2.09
CA VAL A 169 -4.56 21.74 1.68
C VAL A 169 -3.82 22.96 2.21
N ASP A 170 -2.72 22.73 2.92
CA ASP A 170 -1.83 23.79 3.38
C ASP A 170 -0.61 23.84 2.46
N VAL A 171 -0.40 24.99 1.81
CA VAL A 171 0.77 25.25 0.97
C VAL A 171 1.77 26.08 1.77
N ASN A 172 2.96 25.53 2.00
CA ASN A 172 4.02 26.15 2.78
C ASN A 172 4.87 27.09 1.90
N THR A 173 5.18 28.28 2.42
CA THR A 173 6.12 29.20 1.76
C THR A 173 7.52 28.60 1.68
N ARG A 174 7.94 27.77 2.63
CA ARG A 174 9.19 27.00 2.50
C ARG A 174 9.01 25.88 1.49
N GLY A 175 9.85 25.84 0.46
CA GLY A 175 9.72 24.91 -0.66
C GLY A 175 8.62 25.26 -1.66
N GLY A 176 7.63 26.06 -1.27
CA GLY A 176 6.47 26.36 -2.10
C GLY A 176 5.58 25.13 -2.32
N VAL A 177 5.53 24.21 -1.34
CA VAL A 177 4.94 22.86 -1.49
C VAL A 177 3.67 22.69 -0.69
N ILE A 178 2.86 21.70 -1.07
CA ILE A 178 1.77 21.19 -0.23
C ILE A 178 2.40 20.46 0.96
N SER A 179 2.32 21.08 2.15
CA SER A 179 2.86 20.51 3.40
C SER A 179 1.81 19.73 4.17
N ALA A 180 0.52 19.97 3.96
CA ALA A 180 -0.53 19.14 4.52
C ALA A 180 -1.71 18.96 3.57
N ALA A 181 -2.31 17.78 3.56
CA ALA A 181 -3.52 17.46 2.81
C ALA A 181 -4.45 16.62 3.68
N VAL A 182 -5.56 17.20 4.14
CA VAL A 182 -6.49 16.60 5.10
C VAL A 182 -7.85 16.37 4.45
N LEU A 183 -8.36 15.14 4.54
CA LEU A 183 -9.69 14.79 4.07
C LEU A 183 -10.73 15.15 5.14
N LYS A 184 -11.71 15.99 4.80
CA LYS A 184 -12.67 16.54 5.76
C LYS A 184 -13.76 15.55 6.20
N GLU A 185 -14.04 14.55 5.38
CA GLU A 185 -15.12 13.58 5.62
C GLU A 185 -14.64 12.28 6.26
N TYR A 186 -13.34 12.15 6.57
CA TYR A 186 -12.76 10.90 7.03
C TYR A 186 -11.91 11.08 8.29
N ASP A 187 -12.26 10.32 9.33
CA ASP A 187 -11.47 10.20 10.54
C ASP A 187 -10.64 8.91 10.54
N ARG A 188 -9.49 8.93 11.20
CA ARG A 188 -8.66 7.78 11.54
C ARG A 188 -9.29 6.96 12.67
N TYR A 189 -8.74 5.78 12.92
CA TYR A 189 -9.17 4.90 14.01
C TYR A 189 -9.08 5.54 15.42
N ASP A 190 -8.30 6.61 15.59
CA ASP A 190 -8.14 7.37 16.83
C ASP A 190 -9.01 8.64 16.90
N SER A 191 -9.94 8.81 15.96
CA SER A 191 -10.84 9.98 15.84
C SER A 191 -10.16 11.29 15.43
N THR A 192 -8.90 11.26 15.00
CA THR A 192 -8.26 12.40 14.33
C THR A 192 -8.56 12.38 12.83
N ALA A 193 -8.48 13.52 12.13
CA ALA A 193 -8.75 13.56 10.70
C ALA A 193 -7.69 12.77 9.89
N VAL A 194 -8.10 12.16 8.77
CA VAL A 194 -7.17 11.51 7.84
C VAL A 194 -6.35 12.58 7.11
N ASP A 195 -5.04 12.58 7.36
CA ASP A 195 -4.08 13.29 6.53
C ASP A 195 -3.42 12.32 5.52
N LEU A 196 -3.26 12.80 4.28
CA LEU A 196 -2.52 12.12 3.21
C LEU A 196 -1.19 12.81 2.91
N MET A 197 -0.97 14.00 3.46
CA MET A 197 0.35 14.64 3.54
C MET A 197 0.42 15.28 4.92
N ALA A 198 1.50 15.04 5.66
CA ALA A 198 1.72 15.53 7.01
C ALA A 198 2.89 16.52 7.07
N ASN A 199 2.65 17.68 7.69
CA ASN A 199 3.63 18.76 7.74
C ASN A 199 4.88 18.36 8.53
N GLY A 200 6.05 18.66 7.97
CA GLY A 200 7.36 18.36 8.56
C GLY A 200 7.79 16.89 8.44
N VAL A 201 6.95 16.04 7.86
CA VAL A 201 7.22 14.62 7.62
C VAL A 201 7.29 14.35 6.12
N ASP A 202 6.23 14.75 5.41
CA ASP A 202 6.11 14.54 3.98
C ASP A 202 6.57 15.78 3.22
N SER A 203 7.19 15.58 2.06
CA SER A 203 7.66 16.70 1.23
C SER A 203 7.86 16.28 -0.22
N TYR A 204 7.88 17.26 -1.12
CA TYR A 204 8.44 17.08 -2.44
C TYR A 204 9.30 18.27 -2.81
N SER A 205 10.05 18.18 -3.89
CA SER A 205 10.86 19.28 -4.38
C SER A 205 11.18 19.11 -5.85
N PHE A 206 11.47 20.24 -6.49
CA PHE A 206 12.06 20.33 -7.81
C PHE A 206 13.53 20.74 -7.71
N THR A 207 14.37 20.15 -8.55
CA THR A 207 15.77 20.55 -8.70
C THR A 207 15.95 21.38 -9.96
N LEU A 208 16.34 22.64 -9.79
CA LEU A 208 16.66 23.57 -10.86
C LEU A 208 18.16 23.53 -11.16
N THR A 209 18.51 23.18 -12.39
CA THR A 209 19.90 23.08 -12.83
C THR A 209 20.29 24.31 -13.63
N THR A 210 21.22 25.10 -13.11
CA THR A 210 21.86 26.22 -13.83
C THR A 210 23.16 25.74 -14.50
N ALA A 211 23.82 26.61 -15.28
CA ALA A 211 25.09 26.27 -15.94
C ALA A 211 26.18 25.75 -14.99
N ASN A 212 26.17 26.19 -13.73
CA ASN A 212 27.26 25.95 -12.80
C ASN A 212 26.84 25.20 -11.53
N GLN A 213 25.54 25.10 -11.24
CA GLN A 213 25.03 24.58 -9.96
C GLN A 213 23.62 24.00 -10.08
N ARG A 214 23.28 23.09 -9.16
CA ARG A 214 21.94 22.54 -8.96
C ARG A 214 21.36 23.11 -7.66
N PHE A 215 20.11 23.53 -7.70
CA PHE A 215 19.39 24.11 -6.57
C PHE A 215 18.13 23.33 -6.29
N ASN A 216 17.90 22.96 -5.04
CA ASN A 216 16.66 22.32 -4.64
C ASN A 216 15.67 23.36 -4.11
N THR A 217 14.43 23.31 -4.59
CA THR A 217 13.38 24.26 -4.20
C THR A 217 13.04 24.25 -2.71
N SER A 218 13.22 23.11 -2.01
CA SER A 218 13.00 22.99 -0.55
C SER A 218 13.89 23.89 0.29
N GLU A 219 15.00 24.38 -0.28
CA GLU A 219 15.93 25.30 0.39
C GLU A 219 15.45 26.75 0.37
N PHE A 220 14.43 27.09 -0.43
CA PHE A 220 13.98 28.47 -0.64
C PHE A 220 12.63 28.77 0.01
N PHE A 221 12.45 30.05 0.35
CA PHE A 221 11.20 30.64 0.79
C PHE A 221 10.53 31.38 -0.37
N PHE A 222 9.37 30.88 -0.76
CA PHE A 222 8.51 31.43 -1.79
C PHE A 222 7.64 32.55 -1.25
N THR A 223 7.33 33.51 -2.12
CA THR A 223 6.36 34.57 -1.82
C THR A 223 5.00 34.18 -2.39
N PRO A 224 3.94 34.07 -1.57
CA PRO A 224 2.59 33.81 -2.07
C PRO A 224 2.07 35.05 -2.80
N VAL A 225 1.63 34.86 -4.04
CA VAL A 225 0.99 35.86 -4.90
C VAL A 225 -0.31 35.29 -5.48
N GLU A 226 -1.17 36.16 -6.00
CA GLU A 226 -2.46 35.75 -6.60
C GLU A 226 -3.31 34.87 -5.67
N VAL A 227 -3.27 35.14 -4.36
CA VAL A 227 -4.01 34.37 -3.35
C VAL A 227 -5.50 34.61 -3.51
N SER A 228 -6.25 33.54 -3.69
CA SER A 228 -7.72 33.50 -3.69
C SER A 228 -8.20 32.34 -2.81
N ASP A 229 -9.52 32.17 -2.70
CA ASP A 229 -10.11 31.07 -1.92
C ASP A 229 -9.78 29.69 -2.53
N THR A 230 -9.52 29.63 -3.84
CA THR A 230 -9.33 28.38 -4.60
C THR A 230 -7.93 28.25 -5.21
N SER A 231 -7.09 29.27 -5.14
CA SER A 231 -5.76 29.22 -5.75
C SER A 231 -4.72 30.05 -5.02
N VAL A 232 -3.47 29.62 -5.13
CA VAL A 232 -2.30 30.40 -4.69
C VAL A 232 -1.13 30.13 -5.62
N THR A 233 -0.40 31.17 -5.98
CA THR A 233 0.86 31.05 -6.72
C THR A 233 2.02 31.30 -5.76
N MET A 234 2.85 30.29 -5.51
CA MET A 234 4.10 30.42 -4.76
C MET A 234 5.20 30.84 -5.72
N GLN A 235 5.71 32.08 -5.60
CA GLN A 235 6.66 32.67 -6.55
C GLN A 235 8.05 32.92 -5.95
N LEU A 236 9.08 32.59 -6.74
CA LEU A 236 10.48 33.01 -6.56
C LEU A 236 10.87 34.04 -7.62
N ALA A 237 11.37 35.19 -7.18
CA ALA A 237 11.93 36.22 -8.05
C ALA A 237 13.45 36.07 -8.16
N LEU A 238 13.95 35.69 -9.33
CA LEU A 238 15.33 35.25 -9.55
C LEU A 238 16.24 36.34 -10.15
N GLY A 239 15.83 37.61 -10.04
CA GLY A 239 16.60 38.75 -10.51
C GLY A 239 16.54 38.93 -12.03
N GLY A 240 16.89 40.12 -12.53
CA GLY A 240 16.86 40.40 -13.97
C GLY A 240 15.50 40.19 -14.66
N GLY A 241 14.40 40.25 -13.89
CA GLY A 241 13.04 39.96 -14.36
C GLY A 241 12.69 38.48 -14.52
N ALA A 242 13.60 37.56 -14.17
CA ALA A 242 13.34 36.13 -14.18
C ALA A 242 12.51 35.71 -12.96
N THR A 243 11.51 34.85 -13.18
CA THR A 243 10.67 34.30 -12.11
C THR A 243 10.40 32.82 -12.35
N TRP A 244 10.29 32.08 -11.25
CA TRP A 244 9.84 30.69 -11.23
C TRP A 244 8.79 30.55 -10.14
N ALA A 245 7.69 29.86 -10.41
CA ALA A 245 6.58 29.76 -9.48
C ALA A 245 5.85 28.41 -9.60
N ILE A 246 5.14 28.05 -8.55
CA ILE A 246 4.20 26.93 -8.55
C ILE A 246 2.82 27.48 -8.24
N ARG A 247 1.87 27.28 -9.16
CA ARG A 247 0.47 27.63 -8.95
C ARG A 247 -0.30 26.39 -8.52
N TYR A 248 -0.98 26.50 -7.39
CA TYR A 248 -1.92 25.51 -6.89
C TYR A 248 -3.35 26.00 -7.12
N THR A 249 -4.22 25.10 -7.60
CA THR A 249 -5.65 25.36 -7.77
C THR A 249 -6.45 24.21 -7.19
N LEU A 250 -7.37 24.49 -6.26
CA LEU A 250 -8.31 23.54 -5.68
C LEU A 250 -9.73 23.95 -6.09
N PRO A 251 -10.35 23.23 -7.06
CA PRO A 251 -11.74 23.46 -7.44
C PRO A 251 -12.71 23.17 -6.29
N ALA A 252 -13.93 23.69 -6.39
CA ALA A 252 -15.01 23.32 -5.49
C ALA A 252 -15.32 21.82 -5.62
N ASP A 253 -15.62 21.16 -4.49
CA ASP A 253 -16.04 19.76 -4.41
C ASP A 253 -15.13 18.76 -5.16
N SER A 254 -13.81 18.99 -5.14
CA SER A 254 -12.83 18.13 -5.77
C SER A 254 -11.75 17.67 -4.79
N TYR A 255 -11.31 16.42 -4.96
CA TYR A 255 -10.11 15.86 -4.31
C TYR A 255 -8.82 16.13 -5.10
N VAL A 256 -8.91 16.85 -6.23
CA VAL A 256 -7.78 17.12 -7.12
C VAL A 256 -7.29 18.55 -6.97
N VAL A 257 -6.00 18.68 -6.66
CA VAL A 257 -5.26 19.94 -6.67
C VAL A 257 -4.47 20.01 -7.98
N GLY A 258 -4.79 20.99 -8.83
CA GLY A 258 -3.95 21.32 -9.97
C GLY A 258 -2.64 21.97 -9.51
N MET A 259 -1.52 21.55 -10.09
CA MET A 259 -0.19 22.09 -9.82
C MET A 259 0.49 22.44 -11.14
N GLU A 260 0.67 23.73 -11.40
CA GLU A 260 1.34 24.22 -12.61
C GLU A 260 2.66 24.88 -12.24
N ILE A 261 3.73 24.53 -12.95
CA ILE A 261 5.00 25.24 -12.85
C ILE A 261 4.93 26.39 -13.84
N LEU A 262 5.13 27.61 -13.35
CA LEU A 262 5.10 28.84 -14.14
C LEU A 262 6.48 29.48 -14.13
N GLN A 263 6.88 30.02 -15.27
CA GLN A 263 8.13 30.73 -15.35
C GLN A 263 8.14 31.87 -16.36
N ASN A 264 9.01 32.84 -16.11
CA ASN A 264 9.23 33.97 -17.01
C ASN A 264 10.72 34.28 -17.10
N ASN A 265 11.20 34.54 -18.31
CA ASN A 265 12.60 34.91 -18.59
C ASN A 265 13.66 33.96 -17.98
N MET A 266 13.32 32.67 -17.82
CA MET A 266 14.20 31.69 -17.16
C MET A 266 15.43 31.32 -17.98
N GLN A 267 15.44 31.59 -19.28
CA GLN A 267 16.62 31.43 -20.14
C GLN A 267 17.84 32.25 -19.69
N SER A 268 17.63 33.30 -18.88
CA SER A 268 18.73 34.10 -18.31
C SER A 268 19.41 33.43 -17.11
N VAL A 269 18.74 32.44 -16.50
CA VAL A 269 19.18 31.72 -15.29
C VAL A 269 19.53 30.26 -15.62
N ILE A 270 18.66 29.59 -16.37
CA ILE A 270 18.78 28.18 -16.75
C ILE A 270 19.08 28.10 -18.25
N PRO A 271 20.24 27.54 -18.65
CA PRO A 271 20.62 27.40 -20.04
C PRO A 271 19.60 26.59 -20.85
N PRO A 272 19.36 26.93 -22.13
CA PRO A 272 18.47 26.14 -23.00
C PRO A 272 18.89 24.68 -23.22
N SER A 273 20.14 24.32 -22.88
CA SER A 273 20.63 22.94 -22.96
C SER A 273 20.12 22.02 -21.85
N VAL A 274 19.54 22.58 -20.78
CA VAL A 274 18.90 21.80 -19.71
C VAL A 274 17.53 21.36 -20.21
N ALA A 275 17.39 20.06 -20.42
CA ALA A 275 16.19 19.45 -21.03
C ALA A 275 15.31 18.73 -19.99
N ASP A 276 15.76 18.65 -18.74
CA ASP A 276 15.08 17.93 -17.69
C ASP A 276 15.11 18.68 -16.35
N MET A 277 14.10 18.39 -15.55
CA MET A 277 13.96 18.87 -14.17
C MET A 277 13.63 17.67 -13.29
N GLU A 278 14.43 17.47 -12.24
CA GLU A 278 14.21 16.38 -11.29
C GLU A 278 13.10 16.77 -10.31
N PHE A 279 12.20 15.83 -10.07
CA PHE A 279 11.15 15.86 -9.07
C PHE A 279 11.42 14.79 -8.03
N ALA A 280 11.54 15.17 -6.76
CA ALA A 280 11.67 14.25 -5.64
C ALA A 280 10.41 14.32 -4.78
N TRP A 281 9.83 13.19 -4.42
CA TRP A 281 8.69 13.08 -3.50
C TRP A 281 9.01 12.07 -2.41
N HIS A 282 8.77 12.46 -1.18
CA HIS A 282 8.94 11.65 0.02
C HIS A 282 7.63 11.65 0.82
N GLN A 283 7.20 10.47 1.25
CA GLN A 283 6.08 10.32 2.17
C GLN A 283 6.36 9.23 3.20
N LYS A 284 6.15 9.55 4.48
CA LYS A 284 6.07 8.58 5.55
C LYS A 284 4.61 8.26 5.80
N MET A 285 4.13 7.17 5.20
CA MET A 285 2.72 6.81 5.20
C MET A 285 2.20 6.56 6.62
N ALA A 286 1.30 7.44 7.05
CA ALA A 286 0.63 7.33 8.34
C ALA A 286 -0.33 6.14 8.39
N ARG A 287 -0.49 5.59 9.60
CA ARG A 287 -1.47 4.56 9.91
C ARG A 287 -2.84 5.19 10.15
N ASN A 288 -3.82 4.80 9.35
CA ASN A 288 -5.19 5.30 9.41
C ASN A 288 -6.17 4.29 10.03
N GLU A 289 -5.83 2.99 10.04
CA GLU A 289 -6.76 1.92 10.41
C GLU A 289 -6.39 1.20 11.72
N ALA A 290 -7.43 0.72 12.41
CA ALA A 290 -7.24 -0.11 13.61
C ALA A 290 -6.52 -1.43 13.25
N GLY A 291 -6.82 -1.99 12.08
CA GLY A 291 -6.24 -3.24 11.58
C GLY A 291 -4.91 -3.06 10.82
N ARG A 292 -3.82 -2.79 11.54
CA ARG A 292 -2.49 -2.54 10.96
C ARG A 292 -2.04 -3.55 9.89
N MET A 293 -2.19 -4.85 10.16
CA MET A 293 -1.71 -5.90 9.24
C MET A 293 -2.43 -5.87 7.88
N PHE A 294 -3.71 -5.48 7.85
CA PHE A 294 -4.45 -5.32 6.61
C PHE A 294 -4.08 -4.05 5.89
N GLU A 295 -3.91 -2.97 6.66
CA GLU A 295 -3.48 -1.69 6.12
C GLU A 295 -2.12 -1.83 5.41
N GLU A 296 -1.14 -2.44 6.08
CA GLU A 296 0.19 -2.72 5.52
C GLU A 296 0.13 -3.55 4.24
N ARG A 297 -0.62 -4.67 4.26
CA ARG A 297 -0.74 -5.59 3.11
C ARG A 297 -1.49 -5.00 1.92
N ASN A 298 -2.21 -3.91 2.11
CA ASN A 298 -2.92 -3.21 1.04
C ASN A 298 -2.34 -1.83 0.81
N SER A 299 -1.12 -1.55 1.26
CA SER A 299 -0.45 -0.27 1.04
C SER A 299 0.82 -0.46 0.23
N ALA A 300 1.02 0.31 -0.84
CA ALA A 300 2.25 0.32 -1.63
C ALA A 300 2.33 1.54 -2.55
N LEU A 301 3.50 1.71 -3.16
CA LEU A 301 3.70 2.60 -4.29
C LEU A 301 3.22 1.91 -5.57
N TYR A 302 2.31 2.58 -6.27
CA TYR A 302 1.76 2.19 -7.57
C TYR A 302 2.21 3.21 -8.62
N TYR A 303 2.39 2.78 -9.86
CA TYR A 303 2.69 3.66 -10.98
C TYR A 303 2.11 3.11 -12.27
N MET A 304 1.88 4.00 -13.25
CA MET A 304 1.39 3.61 -14.58
C MET A 304 2.35 4.10 -15.65
N PHE A 305 2.68 3.23 -16.60
CA PHE A 305 3.40 3.64 -17.81
C PHE A 305 2.51 4.43 -18.77
N ALA A 306 3.09 5.36 -19.54
CA ALA A 306 2.38 6.19 -20.51
C ALA A 306 1.47 5.41 -21.48
N ASN A 307 1.90 4.22 -21.91
CA ASN A 307 1.18 3.35 -22.84
C ASN A 307 0.97 1.93 -22.30
N GLY A 308 1.09 1.74 -20.99
CA GLY A 308 1.14 0.41 -20.39
C GLY A 308 0.14 0.21 -19.26
N ASP A 309 0.26 -0.94 -18.62
CA ASP A 309 -0.53 -1.29 -17.45
C ASP A 309 -0.01 -0.59 -16.18
N VAL A 310 -0.80 -0.72 -15.11
CA VAL A 310 -0.43 -0.28 -13.77
C VAL A 310 0.44 -1.36 -13.11
N GLU A 311 1.57 -0.94 -12.57
CA GLU A 311 2.45 -1.77 -11.75
C GLU A 311 2.55 -1.20 -10.33
N ASN A 312 3.10 -2.00 -9.42
CA ASN A 312 3.30 -1.62 -8.03
C ASN A 312 4.54 -2.30 -7.44
N LEU A 313 5.14 -1.64 -6.46
CA LEU A 313 6.15 -2.25 -5.59
C LEU A 313 5.49 -3.22 -4.61
N SER A 314 6.30 -4.05 -3.95
CA SER A 314 5.82 -5.02 -2.95
C SER A 314 4.92 -4.39 -1.88
N GLU A 315 3.73 -4.98 -1.70
CA GLU A 315 2.82 -4.60 -0.61
C GLU A 315 3.29 -5.14 0.74
N GLY A 316 4.05 -6.25 0.77
CA GLY A 316 4.40 -6.96 2.00
C GLY A 316 5.85 -6.83 2.46
N SER A 317 6.73 -6.22 1.67
CA SER A 317 8.16 -6.11 1.98
C SER A 317 8.74 -4.80 1.45
N SER A 318 9.93 -4.43 1.93
CA SER A 318 10.70 -3.36 1.29
C SER A 318 11.08 -3.75 -0.14
N ASP A 319 11.16 -2.76 -1.03
CA ASP A 319 11.36 -2.95 -2.45
C ASP A 319 11.97 -1.69 -3.08
N HIS A 320 12.68 -1.86 -4.19
CA HIS A 320 13.32 -0.79 -4.93
C HIS A 320 13.19 -1.05 -6.44
N LYS A 321 12.88 -0.01 -7.20
CA LYS A 321 12.66 -0.13 -8.65
C LYS A 321 13.12 1.12 -9.40
N GLU A 322 14.01 0.91 -10.37
CA GLU A 322 14.31 1.90 -11.40
C GLU A 322 13.47 1.65 -12.66
N VAL A 323 12.94 2.73 -13.22
CA VAL A 323 12.11 2.77 -14.42
C VAL A 323 12.69 3.78 -15.40
N SER A 324 13.16 3.29 -16.54
CA SER A 324 13.66 4.12 -17.64
C SER A 324 12.62 4.43 -18.72
N GLU A 325 11.39 3.93 -18.55
CA GLU A 325 10.27 4.18 -19.45
C GLU A 325 9.40 5.33 -18.95
N ARG A 326 8.61 5.93 -19.86
CA ARG A 326 7.74 7.05 -19.52
C ARG A 326 6.63 6.61 -18.56
N VAL A 327 6.47 7.33 -17.46
CA VAL A 327 5.45 7.11 -16.42
C VAL A 327 4.40 8.21 -16.49
N LYS A 328 3.11 7.86 -16.48
CA LYS A 328 1.98 8.79 -16.53
C LYS A 328 1.61 9.33 -15.15
N TRP A 329 1.59 8.45 -14.15
CA TRP A 329 1.28 8.81 -12.78
C TRP A 329 1.99 7.92 -11.78
N ILE A 330 2.18 8.44 -10.58
CA ILE A 330 2.79 7.78 -9.43
C ILE A 330 1.85 7.97 -8.24
N GLY A 331 1.53 6.89 -7.53
CA GLY A 331 0.54 6.89 -6.44
C GLY A 331 1.06 6.19 -5.20
N TYR A 332 1.03 6.90 -4.08
CA TYR A 332 1.25 6.34 -2.76
C TYR A 332 -0.11 5.92 -2.20
N LYS A 333 -0.40 4.63 -2.33
CA LYS A 333 -1.69 4.04 -2.02
C LYS A 333 -1.63 3.40 -0.64
N ASN A 334 -2.51 3.87 0.25
CA ASN A 334 -2.88 3.20 1.49
C ASN A 334 -4.08 2.25 1.21
N GLN A 335 -4.54 1.46 2.18
CA GLN A 335 -5.70 0.56 2.03
C GLN A 335 -6.93 1.28 1.45
N PHE A 336 -7.29 2.43 2.02
CA PHE A 336 -8.53 3.14 1.71
C PHE A 336 -8.36 4.49 1.03
N PHE A 337 -7.14 5.02 0.98
CA PHE A 337 -6.86 6.34 0.45
C PHE A 337 -5.61 6.32 -0.41
N THR A 338 -5.50 7.29 -1.31
CA THR A 338 -4.31 7.44 -2.16
C THR A 338 -3.95 8.91 -2.29
N ALA A 339 -2.65 9.20 -2.14
CA ALA A 339 -2.03 10.39 -2.71
C ALA A 339 -1.49 10.01 -4.09
N LEU A 340 -1.95 10.67 -5.14
CA LEU A 340 -1.63 10.33 -6.53
C LEU A 340 -1.18 11.57 -7.28
N LEU A 341 -0.01 11.49 -7.90
CA LEU A 341 0.53 12.54 -8.77
C LEU A 341 0.42 12.11 -10.23
N ILE A 342 -0.36 12.86 -11.00
CA ILE A 342 -0.55 12.63 -12.43
C ILE A 342 0.16 13.74 -13.20
N ALA A 343 1.07 13.39 -14.11
CA ALA A 343 1.65 14.35 -15.02
C ALA A 343 0.70 14.60 -16.20
N ASP A 344 0.56 15.85 -16.65
CA ASP A 344 -0.24 16.17 -17.85
C ASP A 344 0.42 15.61 -19.11
N ASP A 345 1.75 15.68 -19.18
CA ASP A 345 2.57 14.91 -20.10
C ASP A 345 2.98 13.59 -19.46
N TYR A 346 4.25 13.42 -19.07
CA TYR A 346 4.81 12.20 -18.48
C TYR A 346 6.06 12.52 -17.66
N PHE A 347 6.40 11.65 -16.72
CA PHE A 347 7.76 11.53 -16.19
C PHE A 347 8.60 10.70 -17.18
N THR A 348 9.80 11.16 -17.51
CA THR A 348 10.69 10.50 -18.49
C THR A 348 11.35 9.26 -17.92
N THR A 349 11.76 9.32 -16.65
CA THR A 349 12.30 8.23 -15.84
C THR A 349 11.82 8.38 -14.41
N ALA A 350 11.84 7.29 -13.64
CA ALA A 350 11.56 7.31 -12.21
C ALA A 350 12.36 6.23 -11.46
N GLU A 351 12.79 6.56 -10.26
CA GLU A 351 13.36 5.66 -9.25
C GLU A 351 12.39 5.64 -8.07
N PHE A 352 12.07 4.45 -7.58
CA PHE A 352 11.13 4.22 -6.50
C PHE A 352 11.78 3.41 -5.40
N ASP A 353 11.64 3.88 -4.16
CA ASP A 353 12.01 3.16 -2.96
C ASP A 353 10.79 3.01 -2.05
N SER A 354 10.62 1.83 -1.48
CA SER A 354 9.59 1.54 -0.48
C SER A 354 10.20 0.76 0.67
N GLU A 355 10.20 1.35 1.86
CA GLU A 355 10.65 0.71 3.10
C GLU A 355 9.48 0.39 4.02
N VAL A 356 9.41 -0.86 4.51
CA VAL A 356 8.41 -1.25 5.54
C VAL A 356 8.92 -0.85 6.92
N LEU A 357 8.13 -0.05 7.64
CA LEU A 357 8.49 0.44 8.97
C LEU A 357 7.97 -0.51 10.06
N GLU A 358 8.73 -1.58 10.30
CA GLU A 358 8.40 -2.56 11.35
C GLU A 358 8.34 -1.89 12.74
N ASN A 359 7.36 -2.28 13.56
CA ASN A 359 7.20 -1.83 14.95
C ASN A 359 6.96 -0.32 15.17
N ASN A 360 6.72 0.48 14.13
CA ASN A 360 6.39 1.90 14.28
C ASN A 360 4.88 2.11 14.51
N PRO A 361 4.40 2.60 15.67
CA PRO A 361 2.96 2.64 15.97
C PRO A 361 2.15 3.61 15.08
N ALA A 362 2.80 4.65 14.56
CA ALA A 362 2.14 5.75 13.83
C ALA A 362 2.29 5.64 12.30
N TYR A 363 3.34 4.96 11.81
CA TYR A 363 3.66 4.89 10.38
C TYR A 363 3.84 3.45 9.92
N ILE A 364 3.45 3.16 8.68
CA ILE A 364 3.50 1.81 8.10
C ILE A 364 4.60 1.64 7.07
N LYS A 365 4.89 2.68 6.27
CA LYS A 365 5.88 2.64 5.20
C LYS A 365 6.54 4.00 5.01
N GLU A 366 7.76 3.98 4.48
CA GLU A 366 8.47 5.14 3.95
C GLU A 366 8.59 4.96 2.44
N LEU A 367 8.11 5.94 1.67
CA LEU A 367 8.03 5.88 0.23
C LEU A 367 8.79 7.08 -0.35
N ASP A 368 9.70 6.79 -1.26
CA ASP A 368 10.48 7.80 -1.96
C ASP A 368 10.36 7.62 -3.46
N THR A 369 10.37 8.74 -4.16
CA THR A 369 10.37 8.79 -5.61
C THR A 369 11.31 9.88 -6.09
N ARG A 370 12.19 9.53 -7.03
CA ARG A 370 12.96 10.49 -7.81
C ARG A 370 12.61 10.31 -9.28
N ALA A 371 11.93 11.29 -9.86
CA ALA A 371 11.48 11.25 -11.23
C ALA A 371 12.10 12.40 -12.04
N SER A 372 12.26 12.21 -13.34
CA SER A 372 12.68 13.26 -14.26
C SER A 372 11.49 13.70 -15.09
N VAL A 373 11.37 15.01 -15.33
CA VAL A 373 10.31 15.62 -16.14
C VAL A 373 10.98 16.40 -17.26
N GLU A 374 10.42 16.33 -18.47
CA GLU A 374 10.89 17.15 -19.58
C GLU A 374 10.75 18.63 -19.25
N TYR A 375 11.79 19.41 -19.54
CA TYR A 375 11.87 20.80 -19.14
C TYR A 375 12.44 21.66 -20.25
N SER A 376 11.90 22.88 -20.38
CA SER A 376 12.42 23.90 -21.28
C SER A 376 12.32 25.27 -20.62
N SER A 377 13.43 25.99 -20.50
CA SER A 377 13.45 27.35 -19.92
C SER A 377 12.74 28.41 -20.77
N ALA A 378 12.37 28.07 -22.01
CA ALA A 378 11.63 28.94 -22.92
C ALA A 378 10.11 28.76 -22.84
N ASN A 379 9.62 27.63 -22.32
CA ASN A 379 8.20 27.38 -22.15
C ASN A 379 7.69 28.12 -20.90
N PRO A 380 6.68 29.01 -20.98
CA PRO A 380 6.13 29.69 -19.80
C PRO A 380 5.51 28.74 -18.77
N VAL A 381 5.05 27.56 -19.20
CA VAL A 381 4.49 26.50 -18.35
C VAL A 381 5.24 25.19 -18.64
N PRO A 382 6.46 25.01 -18.11
CA PRO A 382 7.32 23.89 -18.48
C PRO A 382 6.80 22.52 -18.04
N ALA A 383 5.97 22.45 -16.99
CA ALA A 383 5.34 21.22 -16.54
C ALA A 383 4.06 21.50 -15.75
N SER A 384 3.09 20.61 -15.88
CA SER A 384 1.81 20.64 -15.17
C SER A 384 1.46 19.26 -14.63
N PHE A 385 0.85 19.25 -13.45
CA PHE A 385 0.50 18.04 -12.73
C PHE A 385 -0.86 18.19 -12.05
N LYS A 386 -1.44 17.06 -11.67
CA LYS A 386 -2.65 16.96 -10.87
C LYS A 386 -2.37 16.04 -9.68
N PHE A 387 -2.46 16.60 -8.48
CA PHE A 387 -2.39 15.84 -7.23
C PHE A 387 -3.80 15.44 -6.81
N PHE A 388 -4.10 14.15 -6.79
CA PHE A 388 -5.31 13.62 -6.17
C PHE A 388 -5.00 13.18 -4.74
N PHE A 389 -5.74 13.71 -3.78
CA PHE A 389 -5.72 13.30 -2.37
C PHE A 389 -7.13 12.86 -2.01
N GLY A 390 -7.40 11.56 -2.01
CA GLY A 390 -8.77 11.13 -1.81
C GLY A 390 -8.96 9.64 -1.52
N PRO A 391 -10.23 9.22 -1.35
CA PRO A 391 -10.60 7.85 -1.06
C PRO A 391 -10.49 6.94 -2.28
N ASN A 392 -10.21 5.66 -2.00
CA ASN A 392 -10.17 4.58 -2.99
C ASN A 392 -11.58 4.06 -3.29
N SER A 393 -12.45 4.94 -3.79
CA SER A 393 -13.82 4.59 -4.21
C SER A 393 -13.87 4.32 -5.72
N TYR A 394 -14.54 3.23 -6.12
CA TYR A 394 -14.59 2.82 -7.52
C TYR A 394 -15.35 3.80 -8.41
N PRO A 395 -16.58 4.25 -8.06
CA PRO A 395 -17.28 5.28 -8.82
C PRO A 395 -16.45 6.56 -8.97
N LEU A 396 -15.86 7.05 -7.87
CA LEU A 396 -15.03 8.26 -7.88
C LEU A 396 -13.86 8.14 -8.86
N LEU A 397 -13.03 7.09 -8.74
CA LEU A 397 -11.85 6.93 -9.60
C LEU A 397 -12.23 6.65 -11.07
N SER A 398 -13.37 6.00 -11.30
CA SER A 398 -13.89 5.73 -12.66
C SER A 398 -14.41 6.99 -13.35
N ASP A 399 -15.03 7.91 -12.60
CA ASP A 399 -15.48 9.19 -13.14
C ASP A 399 -14.27 10.12 -13.34
N LEU A 400 -13.40 10.17 -12.33
CA LEU A 400 -12.22 11.04 -12.31
C LEU A 400 -11.27 10.77 -13.49
N GLN A 401 -11.02 9.51 -13.86
CA GLN A 401 -10.14 9.23 -15.00
C GLN A 401 -10.67 9.86 -16.31
N SER A 402 -11.99 9.94 -16.46
CA SER A 402 -12.64 10.49 -17.66
C SER A 402 -12.57 12.03 -17.68
N GLU A 403 -12.60 12.64 -16.50
CA GLU A 403 -12.46 14.09 -16.31
C GLU A 403 -11.01 14.56 -16.50
N LEU A 404 -10.04 13.85 -15.90
CA LEU A 404 -8.64 14.31 -15.87
C LEU A 404 -7.91 14.15 -17.20
N ALA A 405 -8.27 13.14 -18.00
CA ALA A 405 -7.65 12.88 -19.30
C ALA A 405 -8.68 12.33 -20.32
N PRO A 406 -9.53 13.19 -20.90
CA PRO A 406 -10.54 12.76 -21.86
C PRO A 406 -9.94 11.98 -23.04
N GLY A 407 -10.42 10.76 -23.27
CA GLY A 407 -9.94 9.89 -24.35
C GLY A 407 -8.69 9.07 -24.03
N GLN A 408 -8.14 9.19 -22.82
CA GLN A 408 -7.07 8.32 -22.31
C GLN A 408 -7.61 7.46 -21.16
N ASN A 409 -7.13 6.23 -21.04
CA ASN A 409 -7.46 5.38 -19.90
C ASN A 409 -6.33 5.44 -18.88
N LEU A 410 -6.54 6.16 -17.77
CA LEU A 410 -5.57 6.27 -16.69
C LEU A 410 -5.56 5.04 -15.77
N HIS A 411 -6.44 4.06 -15.98
CA HIS A 411 -6.54 2.85 -15.16
C HIS A 411 -6.63 3.11 -13.64
N LEU A 412 -7.17 4.26 -13.22
CA LEU A 412 -7.16 4.68 -11.81
C LEU A 412 -7.86 3.67 -10.90
N THR A 413 -8.90 3.00 -11.40
CA THR A 413 -9.60 1.97 -10.61
C THR A 413 -8.69 0.81 -10.18
N ASN A 414 -7.56 0.58 -10.85
CA ASN A 414 -6.60 -0.47 -10.47
C ASN A 414 -5.91 -0.20 -9.12
N LEU A 415 -5.98 1.04 -8.60
CA LEU A 415 -5.56 1.36 -7.23
C LEU A 415 -6.39 0.60 -6.18
N ILE A 416 -7.61 0.17 -6.53
CA ILE A 416 -8.48 -0.62 -5.66
C ILE A 416 -8.18 -2.11 -5.87
N PRO A 417 -7.73 -2.84 -4.83
CA PRO A 417 -7.31 -4.23 -4.95
C PRO A 417 -8.50 -5.20 -5.01
N LEU A 418 -9.29 -5.14 -6.08
CA LEU A 418 -10.47 -5.98 -6.33
C LEU A 418 -10.13 -7.43 -6.75
N GLY A 419 -8.88 -7.85 -6.58
CA GLY A 419 -8.38 -9.18 -6.93
C GLY A 419 -7.85 -9.31 -8.35
N TRP A 420 -7.53 -10.55 -8.73
CA TRP A 420 -6.95 -10.88 -10.03
C TRP A 420 -7.86 -10.45 -11.19
N ALA A 421 -7.25 -10.06 -12.32
CA ALA A 421 -7.94 -9.61 -13.52
C ALA A 421 -9.04 -10.57 -13.99
N LEU A 422 -8.85 -11.89 -13.84
CA LEU A 422 -9.82 -12.93 -14.20
C LEU A 422 -11.15 -12.82 -13.43
N PHE A 423 -11.13 -12.31 -12.19
CA PHE A 423 -12.31 -12.25 -11.31
C PHE A 423 -12.78 -10.81 -11.04
N ARG A 424 -11.95 -9.80 -11.35
CA ARG A 424 -12.24 -8.38 -11.16
C ARG A 424 -13.56 -7.94 -11.79
N TRP A 425 -13.91 -8.49 -12.96
CA TRP A 425 -15.16 -8.18 -13.66
C TRP A 425 -16.42 -8.50 -12.84
N ILE A 426 -16.37 -9.46 -11.92
CA ILE A 426 -17.49 -9.77 -11.02
C ILE A 426 -17.71 -8.60 -10.08
N ASN A 427 -16.63 -8.04 -9.52
CA ASN A 427 -16.72 -6.90 -8.63
C ASN A 427 -17.20 -5.66 -9.38
N THR A 428 -16.61 -5.34 -10.53
CA THR A 428 -16.90 -4.10 -11.25
C THR A 428 -18.24 -4.09 -11.98
N LEU A 429 -18.71 -5.23 -12.52
CA LEU A 429 -19.94 -5.28 -13.30
C LEU A 429 -21.17 -5.73 -12.52
N ILE A 430 -20.99 -6.40 -11.38
CA ILE A 430 -22.10 -6.98 -10.62
C ILE A 430 -22.14 -6.44 -9.20
N VAL A 431 -21.05 -6.61 -8.44
CA VAL A 431 -21.06 -6.35 -6.99
C VAL A 431 -21.19 -4.86 -6.69
N ILE A 432 -20.27 -4.05 -7.20
CA ILE A 432 -20.21 -2.61 -6.92
C ILE A 432 -21.49 -1.92 -7.42
N PRO A 433 -21.96 -2.11 -8.67
CA PRO A 433 -23.19 -1.47 -9.12
C PRO A 433 -24.43 -1.83 -8.30
N VAL A 434 -24.55 -3.09 -7.85
CA VAL A 434 -25.67 -3.52 -7.00
C VAL A 434 -25.52 -2.94 -5.59
N PHE A 435 -24.31 -2.91 -5.06
CA PHE A 435 -24.02 -2.35 -3.74
C PHE A 435 -24.31 -0.84 -3.69
N ASP A 436 -23.84 -0.09 -4.68
CA ASP A 436 -24.08 1.35 -4.81
C ASP A 436 -25.57 1.64 -5.02
N PHE A 437 -26.24 0.88 -5.89
CA PHE A 437 -27.69 1.00 -6.10
C PHE A 437 -28.45 0.78 -4.79
N LEU A 438 -28.11 -0.23 -3.99
CA LEU A 438 -28.74 -0.45 -2.70
C LEU A 438 -28.43 0.68 -1.70
N GLY A 439 -27.21 1.22 -1.73
CA GLY A 439 -26.77 2.34 -0.90
C GLY A 439 -27.54 3.63 -1.14
N GLN A 440 -28.03 3.86 -2.36
CA GLN A 440 -28.89 5.02 -2.68
C GLN A 440 -30.22 5.01 -1.91
N PHE A 441 -30.71 3.85 -1.47
CA PHE A 441 -32.00 3.71 -0.78
C PHE A 441 -31.87 3.32 0.69
N ILE A 442 -30.75 2.73 1.11
CA ILE A 442 -30.58 2.11 2.42
C ILE A 442 -29.29 2.65 3.05
N GLY A 443 -29.41 3.45 4.10
CA GLY A 443 -28.24 3.97 4.84
C GLY A 443 -27.59 2.97 5.82
N ASN A 444 -28.08 1.73 5.89
CA ASN A 444 -27.50 0.71 6.78
C ASN A 444 -26.73 -0.34 5.97
N TYR A 445 -25.40 -0.23 5.99
CA TYR A 445 -24.53 -1.09 5.20
C TYR A 445 -24.61 -2.59 5.58
N GLY A 446 -24.89 -2.93 6.83
CA GLY A 446 -25.13 -4.34 7.18
C GLY A 446 -26.38 -4.92 6.49
N ILE A 447 -27.45 -4.14 6.34
CA ILE A 447 -28.63 -4.55 5.57
C ILE A 447 -28.30 -4.65 4.08
N ILE A 448 -27.49 -3.73 3.54
CA ILE A 448 -27.01 -3.82 2.15
C ILE A 448 -26.27 -5.15 1.92
N ILE A 449 -25.36 -5.52 2.82
CA ILE A 449 -24.63 -6.81 2.75
C ILE A 449 -25.62 -7.99 2.74
N LEU A 450 -26.66 -7.95 3.58
CA LEU A 450 -27.69 -8.98 3.60
C LEU A 450 -28.42 -9.10 2.27
N LEU A 451 -28.88 -7.99 1.71
CA LEU A 451 -29.61 -7.97 0.44
C LEU A 451 -28.72 -8.39 -0.73
N LEU A 452 -27.47 -7.92 -0.77
CA LEU A 452 -26.47 -8.36 -1.74
C LEU A 452 -26.24 -9.88 -1.65
N THR A 453 -26.14 -10.43 -0.44
CA THR A 453 -25.97 -11.88 -0.23
C THR A 453 -27.18 -12.65 -0.77
N ILE A 454 -28.41 -12.18 -0.49
CA ILE A 454 -29.64 -12.79 -1.01
C ILE A 454 -29.68 -12.72 -2.53
N PHE A 455 -29.35 -11.57 -3.12
CA PHE A 455 -29.30 -11.37 -4.56
C PHE A 455 -28.35 -12.38 -5.25
N ILE A 456 -27.12 -12.51 -4.74
CA ILE A 456 -26.15 -13.50 -5.24
C ILE A 456 -26.72 -14.93 -5.12
N LYS A 457 -27.35 -15.27 -3.98
CA LYS A 457 -27.95 -16.60 -3.77
C LYS A 457 -29.11 -16.88 -4.71
N ILE A 458 -29.88 -15.87 -5.11
CA ILE A 458 -30.96 -16.00 -6.10
C ILE A 458 -30.37 -16.30 -7.48
N ILE A 459 -29.33 -15.59 -7.91
CA ILE A 459 -28.66 -15.84 -9.19
C ILE A 459 -28.08 -17.27 -9.24
N LEU A 460 -27.50 -17.73 -8.14
CA LEU A 460 -26.91 -19.07 -8.05
C LEU A 460 -27.93 -20.19 -7.82
N PHE A 461 -29.16 -19.86 -7.42
CA PHE A 461 -30.22 -20.81 -7.08
C PHE A 461 -30.44 -21.94 -8.11
N PRO A 462 -30.57 -21.68 -9.43
CA PRO A 462 -30.75 -22.76 -10.41
C PRO A 462 -29.59 -23.75 -10.43
N PHE A 463 -28.37 -23.29 -10.17
CA PHE A 463 -27.17 -24.13 -10.13
C PHE A 463 -27.09 -24.92 -8.82
N THR A 464 -27.38 -24.28 -7.68
CA THR A 464 -27.39 -24.94 -6.37
C THR A 464 -28.48 -26.01 -6.32
N TYR A 465 -29.67 -25.75 -6.86
CA TYR A 465 -30.75 -26.74 -6.97
C TYR A 465 -30.35 -27.95 -7.82
N LYS A 466 -29.74 -27.74 -9.00
CA LYS A 466 -29.26 -28.84 -9.87
C LYS A 466 -28.23 -29.71 -9.17
N SER A 467 -27.30 -29.10 -8.43
CA SER A 467 -26.32 -29.88 -7.68
C SER A 467 -26.92 -30.61 -6.49
N TYR A 468 -27.85 -29.97 -5.76
CA TYR A 468 -28.59 -30.64 -4.71
C TYR A 468 -29.32 -31.87 -5.25
N MET A 469 -30.00 -31.76 -6.40
CA MET A 469 -30.63 -32.89 -7.07
C MET A 469 -29.63 -34.00 -7.42
N SER A 470 -28.41 -33.65 -7.83
CA SER A 470 -27.35 -34.65 -8.05
C SER A 470 -26.95 -35.36 -6.76
N GLN A 471 -26.83 -34.63 -5.65
CA GLN A 471 -26.51 -35.20 -4.35
C GLN A 471 -27.66 -36.10 -3.83
N ALA A 472 -28.92 -35.70 -4.04
CA ALA A 472 -30.08 -36.51 -3.71
C ALA A 472 -30.07 -37.86 -4.47
N ARG A 473 -29.74 -37.85 -5.76
CA ARG A 473 -29.56 -39.08 -6.56
C ARG A 473 -28.48 -39.99 -5.97
N MET A 474 -27.37 -39.41 -5.53
CA MET A 474 -26.31 -40.19 -4.89
C MET A 474 -26.79 -40.76 -3.54
N ARG A 475 -27.54 -40.00 -2.74
CA ARG A 475 -28.07 -40.46 -1.44
C ARG A 475 -29.00 -41.66 -1.59
N VAL A 476 -29.84 -41.68 -2.63
CA VAL A 476 -30.69 -42.83 -2.97
C VAL A 476 -29.86 -44.10 -3.27
N LEU A 477 -28.64 -43.95 -3.82
CA LEU A 477 -27.71 -45.06 -4.11
C LEU A 477 -26.82 -45.44 -2.91
N ALA A 478 -26.88 -44.72 -1.79
CA ALA A 478 -26.11 -45.02 -0.58
C ALA A 478 -26.18 -46.49 -0.11
N PRO A 479 -27.36 -47.14 -0.04
CA PRO A 479 -27.45 -48.54 0.39
C PRO A 479 -26.71 -49.49 -0.57
N GLU A 480 -26.87 -49.29 -1.89
CA GLU A 480 -26.20 -50.10 -2.92
C GLU A 480 -24.67 -49.91 -2.87
N ILE A 481 -24.20 -48.69 -2.55
CA ILE A 481 -22.77 -48.41 -2.31
C ILE A 481 -22.26 -49.11 -1.05
N LYS A 482 -23.09 -49.19 0.00
CA LYS A 482 -22.74 -49.92 1.23
C LYS A 482 -22.59 -51.41 0.93
N GLU A 483 -23.49 -52.00 0.17
CA GLU A 483 -23.39 -53.39 -0.28
C GLU A 483 -22.10 -53.65 -1.09
N ILE A 484 -21.70 -52.74 -1.97
CA ILE A 484 -20.42 -52.82 -2.69
C ILE A 484 -19.22 -52.79 -1.72
N ASN A 485 -19.27 -51.92 -0.70
CA ASN A 485 -18.21 -51.83 0.30
C ASN A 485 -18.12 -53.10 1.16
N ASP A 486 -19.25 -53.66 1.58
CA ASP A 486 -19.34 -54.87 2.40
C ASP A 486 -18.91 -56.11 1.60
N LYS A 487 -19.18 -56.16 0.28
CA LYS A 487 -18.76 -57.23 -0.62
C LYS A 487 -17.25 -57.25 -0.90
N TYR A 488 -16.58 -56.11 -0.80
CA TYR A 488 -15.16 -55.96 -1.17
C TYR A 488 -14.34 -55.28 -0.05
N PRO A 489 -14.20 -55.89 1.14
CA PRO A 489 -13.47 -55.29 2.25
C PRO A 489 -11.95 -55.24 2.00
N GLY A 490 -11.26 -54.38 2.74
CA GLY A 490 -9.79 -54.25 2.71
C GLY A 490 -9.24 -53.22 1.71
N ASN A 491 -7.98 -52.82 1.91
CA ASN A 491 -7.27 -51.85 1.05
C ASN A 491 -6.89 -52.44 -0.31
N GLU A 492 -6.63 -53.75 -0.38
CA GLU A 492 -6.32 -54.47 -1.63
C GLU A 492 -7.48 -54.40 -2.63
N ASN A 493 -8.73 -54.36 -2.14
CA ASN A 493 -9.92 -54.23 -2.96
C ASN A 493 -10.40 -52.79 -3.17
N ALA A 494 -9.67 -51.78 -2.68
CA ALA A 494 -10.08 -50.37 -2.77
C ALA A 494 -10.30 -49.93 -4.23
N MET A 495 -9.43 -50.38 -5.14
CA MET A 495 -9.56 -50.15 -6.58
C MET A 495 -10.82 -50.78 -7.18
N LYS A 496 -11.14 -52.01 -6.81
CA LYS A 496 -12.33 -52.72 -7.30
C LYS A 496 -13.62 -52.09 -6.75
N ARG A 497 -13.61 -51.69 -5.47
CA ARG A 497 -14.69 -50.89 -4.87
C ARG A 497 -14.92 -49.59 -5.62
N GLN A 498 -13.86 -48.87 -5.94
CA GLN A 498 -13.97 -47.61 -6.70
C GLN A 498 -14.56 -47.85 -8.09
N GLN A 499 -14.14 -48.91 -8.80
CA GLN A 499 -14.66 -49.26 -10.12
C GLN A 499 -16.15 -49.63 -10.10
N GLU A 500 -16.57 -50.51 -9.19
CA GLU A 500 -17.98 -50.92 -9.07
C GLU A 500 -18.87 -49.75 -8.62
N THR A 501 -18.37 -48.91 -7.71
CA THR A 501 -19.07 -47.69 -7.28
C THR A 501 -19.26 -46.71 -8.46
N MET A 502 -18.24 -46.55 -9.31
CA MET A 502 -18.34 -45.70 -10.51
C MET A 502 -19.26 -46.31 -11.57
N ALA A 503 -19.23 -47.64 -11.75
CA ALA A 503 -20.14 -48.33 -12.65
C ALA A 503 -21.60 -48.18 -12.19
N LEU A 504 -21.85 -48.26 -10.88
CA LEU A 504 -23.14 -48.02 -10.28
C LEU A 504 -23.63 -46.58 -10.54
N TYR A 505 -22.80 -45.58 -10.25
CA TYR A 505 -23.13 -44.18 -10.54
C TYR A 505 -23.45 -43.95 -12.02
N SER A 506 -22.65 -44.51 -12.93
CA SER A 506 -22.85 -44.41 -14.36
C SER A 506 -24.18 -45.03 -14.82
N ARG A 507 -24.50 -46.25 -14.34
CA ARG A 507 -25.75 -46.97 -14.64
C ARG A 507 -26.98 -46.24 -14.11
N ALA A 508 -26.92 -45.77 -12.87
CA ALA A 508 -28.00 -45.01 -12.24
C ALA A 508 -28.10 -43.57 -12.78
N GLY A 509 -27.10 -43.14 -13.56
CA GLY A 509 -27.05 -41.83 -14.16
C GLY A 509 -26.79 -40.68 -13.20
N ALA A 510 -26.18 -40.99 -12.05
CA ALA A 510 -25.61 -40.05 -11.10
C ALA A 510 -24.17 -39.70 -11.49
N SER A 511 -23.72 -38.48 -11.17
CA SER A 511 -22.34 -38.05 -11.36
C SER A 511 -21.76 -37.60 -10.02
N PRO A 512 -20.63 -38.19 -9.55
CA PRO A 512 -19.99 -37.73 -8.32
C PRO A 512 -19.44 -36.31 -8.45
N PHE A 513 -19.14 -35.85 -9.68
CA PHE A 513 -18.62 -34.49 -9.95
C PHE A 513 -19.71 -33.42 -9.95
N SER A 514 -20.97 -33.79 -10.15
CA SER A 514 -22.07 -32.82 -10.12
C SER A 514 -22.37 -32.31 -8.69
N GLY A 515 -21.82 -32.95 -7.66
CA GLY A 515 -21.87 -32.49 -6.27
C GLY A 515 -20.92 -31.34 -5.93
N CYS A 516 -19.77 -31.21 -6.64
CA CYS A 516 -18.82 -30.11 -6.40
C CYS A 516 -19.03 -28.90 -7.34
N LEU A 517 -19.92 -29.01 -8.33
CA LEU A 517 -20.21 -27.94 -9.28
C LEU A 517 -20.62 -26.61 -8.63
N PRO A 518 -21.44 -26.55 -7.56
CA PRO A 518 -21.75 -25.29 -6.89
C PRO A 518 -20.54 -24.67 -6.24
N MET A 519 -19.64 -25.48 -5.68
CA MET A 519 -18.42 -25.00 -5.06
C MET A 519 -17.51 -24.35 -6.11
N LEU A 520 -17.39 -24.96 -7.29
CA LEU A 520 -16.62 -24.42 -8.40
C LEU A 520 -17.21 -23.09 -8.92
N LEU A 521 -18.53 -23.01 -9.07
CA LEU A 521 -19.20 -21.77 -9.51
C LEU A 521 -19.23 -20.69 -8.43
N GLN A 522 -19.21 -21.09 -7.15
CA GLN A 522 -19.17 -20.17 -6.01
C GLN A 522 -17.77 -19.58 -5.81
N LEU A 523 -16.70 -20.31 -6.17
CA LEU A 523 -15.31 -19.88 -5.92
C LEU A 523 -14.98 -18.50 -6.54
N PRO A 524 -15.32 -18.19 -7.81
CA PRO A 524 -15.12 -16.85 -8.36
C PRO A 524 -15.83 -15.75 -7.57
N ILE A 525 -17.06 -16.00 -7.14
CA ILE A 525 -17.85 -15.04 -6.34
C ILE A 525 -17.27 -14.90 -4.93
N LEU A 526 -16.79 -15.99 -4.35
CA LEU A 526 -16.11 -16.00 -3.07
C LEU A 526 -14.85 -15.13 -3.12
N VAL A 527 -14.02 -15.32 -4.15
CA VAL A 527 -12.82 -14.51 -4.39
C VAL A 527 -13.18 -13.04 -4.61
N ALA A 528 -14.24 -12.76 -5.37
CA ALA A 528 -14.72 -11.40 -5.60
C ALA A 528 -15.08 -10.69 -4.28
N MET A 529 -15.90 -11.33 -3.44
CA MET A 529 -16.28 -10.82 -2.12
C MET A 529 -15.09 -10.67 -1.16
N PHE A 530 -14.17 -11.63 -1.20
CA PHE A 530 -12.97 -11.61 -0.38
C PHE A 530 -12.09 -10.39 -0.63
N ASN A 531 -12.02 -9.94 -1.88
CA ASN A 531 -11.27 -8.73 -2.24
C ASN A 531 -12.12 -7.46 -2.11
N PHE A 532 -13.42 -7.53 -2.36
CA PHE A 532 -14.31 -6.36 -2.29
C PHE A 532 -14.45 -5.82 -0.87
N PHE A 533 -14.81 -6.67 0.10
CA PHE A 533 -15.13 -6.21 1.46
C PHE A 533 -14.00 -5.47 2.18
N PRO A 534 -12.73 -5.94 2.14
CA PRO A 534 -11.62 -5.21 2.76
C PRO A 534 -11.24 -3.90 2.06
N SER A 535 -11.67 -3.70 0.81
CA SER A 535 -11.33 -2.54 -0.01
C SER A 535 -12.46 -1.53 -0.18
N ALA A 536 -13.68 -1.88 0.23
CA ALA A 536 -14.84 -1.01 0.12
C ALA A 536 -14.76 0.10 1.19
N ILE A 537 -14.40 1.30 0.74
CA ILE A 537 -14.33 2.50 1.59
C ILE A 537 -15.70 2.84 2.19
N GLU A 538 -16.78 2.49 1.50
CA GLU A 538 -18.15 2.70 1.92
C GLU A 538 -18.53 1.90 3.19
N LEU A 539 -17.73 0.89 3.57
CA LEU A 539 -17.93 0.11 4.79
C LEU A 539 -17.12 0.62 5.98
N ARG A 540 -16.19 1.55 5.73
CA ARG A 540 -15.25 2.04 6.73
C ARG A 540 -15.96 2.94 7.72
N GLY A 541 -15.85 2.61 9.01
CA GLY A 541 -16.48 3.35 10.08
C GLY A 541 -17.99 3.09 10.22
N GLU A 542 -18.56 2.19 9.41
CA GLU A 542 -20.00 1.93 9.40
C GLU A 542 -20.39 0.88 10.45
N PRO A 543 -21.26 1.20 11.41
CA PRO A 543 -21.63 0.29 12.48
C PRO A 543 -22.77 -0.66 12.07
N PHE A 544 -22.74 -1.89 12.57
CA PHE A 544 -23.85 -2.84 12.43
C PHE A 544 -23.90 -3.88 13.57
N LEU A 545 -25.07 -4.00 14.19
CA LEU A 545 -25.29 -4.84 15.37
C LEU A 545 -24.29 -4.49 16.50
N TRP A 546 -23.33 -5.38 16.80
CA TRP A 546 -22.27 -5.15 17.77
C TRP A 546 -20.96 -4.66 17.14
N ALA A 547 -20.80 -4.79 15.81
CA ALA A 547 -19.63 -4.31 15.12
C ALA A 547 -19.70 -2.79 15.01
N LYS A 548 -18.64 -2.12 15.47
CA LYS A 548 -18.54 -0.66 15.38
C LYS A 548 -18.09 -0.19 14.01
N ASP A 549 -17.44 -1.06 13.25
CA ASP A 549 -16.90 -0.80 11.93
C ASP A 549 -16.96 -2.11 11.12
N LEU A 550 -17.58 -2.08 9.95
CA LEU A 550 -17.71 -3.23 9.06
C LEU A 550 -16.43 -3.52 8.26
N SER A 551 -15.51 -2.55 8.12
CA SER A 551 -14.23 -2.73 7.43
C SER A 551 -13.12 -3.27 8.33
N ALA A 552 -13.26 -3.11 9.65
CA ALA A 552 -12.32 -3.60 10.66
C ALA A 552 -12.81 -4.90 11.33
N PRO A 553 -11.95 -5.60 12.11
CA PRO A 553 -12.37 -6.76 12.90
C PRO A 553 -13.33 -6.39 14.03
N ASP A 554 -14.39 -7.19 14.26
CA ASP A 554 -15.38 -6.97 15.31
C ASP A 554 -14.98 -7.60 16.65
N ALA A 555 -13.91 -7.09 17.24
CA ALA A 555 -13.35 -7.58 18.50
C ALA A 555 -14.33 -7.45 19.68
N ILE A 556 -14.84 -8.57 20.21
CA ILE A 556 -15.64 -8.61 21.45
C ILE A 556 -14.76 -8.74 22.70
N VAL A 557 -13.61 -9.41 22.55
CA VAL A 557 -12.58 -9.54 23.57
C VAL A 557 -11.25 -9.23 22.91
N SER A 558 -10.46 -8.35 23.52
CA SER A 558 -9.09 -8.03 23.09
C SER A 558 -8.15 -8.03 24.29
N TRP A 559 -6.86 -8.24 24.04
CA TRP A 559 -5.82 -8.24 25.06
C TRP A 559 -4.54 -7.58 24.55
N SER A 560 -3.76 -7.00 25.47
CA SER A 560 -2.52 -6.29 25.13
C SER A 560 -1.26 -7.16 25.22
N ALA A 561 -1.30 -8.25 25.99
CA ALA A 561 -0.16 -9.13 26.16
C ALA A 561 0.19 -9.87 24.86
N HIS A 562 1.45 -9.82 24.43
CA HIS A 562 1.93 -10.64 23.32
C HIS A 562 2.10 -12.09 23.79
N ILE A 563 1.26 -12.99 23.29
CA ILE A 563 1.33 -14.42 23.55
C ILE A 563 1.99 -15.09 22.33
N PRO A 564 3.18 -15.71 22.47
CA PRO A 564 3.85 -16.37 21.36
C PRO A 564 2.93 -17.34 20.62
N PHE A 565 3.07 -17.42 19.29
CA PHE A 565 2.21 -18.18 18.36
C PHE A 565 0.76 -17.68 18.22
N ILE A 566 0.04 -17.39 19.31
CA ILE A 566 -1.34 -16.91 19.25
C ILE A 566 -1.39 -15.49 18.68
N SER A 567 -0.63 -14.55 19.23
CA SER A 567 -0.60 -13.16 18.74
C SER A 567 -0.12 -13.06 17.30
N SER A 568 0.76 -13.96 16.88
CA SER A 568 1.31 -14.00 15.51
C SER A 568 0.34 -14.61 14.50
N THR A 569 -0.47 -15.60 14.88
CA THR A 569 -1.33 -16.34 13.92
C THR A 569 -2.81 -15.99 14.02
N PHE A 570 -3.32 -15.82 15.25
CA PHE A 570 -4.73 -15.57 15.55
C PHE A 570 -5.04 -14.09 15.72
N GLY A 571 -4.03 -13.29 16.12
CA GLY A 571 -4.20 -11.91 16.54
C GLY A 571 -4.52 -11.78 18.03
N ASN A 572 -4.68 -10.55 18.50
CA ASN A 572 -4.86 -10.19 19.92
C ASN A 572 -6.33 -9.88 20.27
N HIS A 573 -7.27 -10.49 19.54
CA HIS A 573 -8.69 -10.31 19.76
C HIS A 573 -9.48 -11.54 19.30
N ILE A 574 -10.76 -11.57 19.64
CA ILE A 574 -11.73 -12.55 19.14
C ILE A 574 -12.88 -11.78 18.48
N SER A 575 -13.10 -12.08 17.20
CA SER A 575 -14.14 -11.48 16.37
C SER A 575 -15.45 -12.29 16.43
N LEU A 576 -16.56 -11.65 16.81
CA LEU A 576 -17.82 -12.36 17.07
C LEU A 576 -18.48 -12.85 15.77
N PHE A 577 -18.50 -12.06 14.69
CA PHE A 577 -18.99 -12.51 13.38
C PHE A 577 -18.18 -13.70 12.87
N CYS A 578 -16.86 -13.69 13.07
CA CYS A 578 -16.00 -14.82 12.70
C CYS A 578 -16.33 -16.09 13.51
N LEU A 579 -16.59 -15.96 14.82
CA LEU A 579 -17.06 -17.07 15.66
C LEU A 579 -18.42 -17.60 15.20
N LEU A 580 -19.39 -16.73 14.94
CA LEU A 580 -20.72 -17.12 14.48
C LEU A 580 -20.65 -17.80 13.11
N MET A 581 -19.88 -17.23 12.17
CA MET A 581 -19.58 -17.85 10.88
C MET A 581 -19.00 -19.25 11.09
N THR A 582 -18.04 -19.41 11.99
CA THR A 582 -17.39 -20.70 12.28
C THR A 582 -18.38 -21.73 12.82
N VAL A 583 -19.23 -21.35 13.78
CA VAL A 583 -20.28 -22.23 14.33
C VAL A 583 -21.25 -22.66 13.23
N VAL A 584 -21.73 -21.71 12.42
CA VAL A 584 -22.61 -22.01 11.29
C VAL A 584 -21.91 -22.88 10.25
N ASN A 585 -20.62 -22.68 10.00
CA ASN A 585 -19.82 -23.50 9.09
C ASN A 585 -19.68 -24.94 9.61
N ILE A 586 -19.48 -25.15 10.92
CA ILE A 586 -19.46 -26.48 11.54
C ILE A 586 -20.83 -27.17 11.38
N ILE A 587 -21.92 -26.44 11.61
CA ILE A 587 -23.30 -26.95 11.41
C ILE A 587 -23.52 -27.32 9.94
N TYR A 588 -23.16 -26.43 9.02
CA TYR A 588 -23.24 -26.66 7.58
C TYR A 588 -22.43 -27.89 7.15
N THR A 589 -21.18 -27.99 7.62
CA THR A 589 -20.28 -29.13 7.35
C THR A 589 -20.90 -30.43 7.84
N ARG A 590 -21.48 -30.44 9.04
CA ARG A 590 -22.19 -31.61 9.59
C ARG A 590 -23.39 -32.01 8.74
N ILE A 591 -24.21 -31.05 8.31
CA ILE A 591 -25.37 -31.30 7.44
C ILE A 591 -24.92 -31.84 6.08
N ASN A 592 -23.86 -31.28 5.51
CA ASN A 592 -23.32 -31.69 4.21
C ASN A 592 -22.70 -33.09 4.27
N MET A 593 -22.01 -33.43 5.37
CA MET A 593 -21.50 -34.79 5.60
C MET A 593 -22.61 -35.83 5.67
N GLN A 594 -23.74 -35.51 6.29
CA GLN A 594 -24.92 -36.40 6.29
C GLN A 594 -25.47 -36.62 4.88
N ASN A 595 -25.24 -35.67 3.96
CA ASN A 595 -25.73 -35.74 2.59
C ASN A 595 -24.81 -36.53 1.65
N GLN A 596 -23.57 -36.85 2.03
CA GLN A 596 -22.64 -37.59 1.18
C GLN A 596 -22.73 -39.12 1.40
N PRO A 597 -23.14 -39.89 0.38
CA PRO A 597 -23.16 -41.35 0.44
C PRO A 597 -21.73 -41.90 0.34
N GLY A 598 -21.33 -42.70 1.32
CA GLY A 598 -20.00 -43.31 1.37
C GLY A 598 -19.00 -42.65 2.33
N GLY A 599 -19.47 -41.82 3.28
CA GLY A 599 -18.66 -41.16 4.32
C GLY A 599 -17.89 -42.08 5.30
N ASN A 600 -17.63 -43.34 4.94
CA ASN A 600 -16.82 -44.29 5.70
C ASN A 600 -15.56 -44.75 4.93
N SER A 601 -15.22 -44.14 3.79
CA SER A 601 -14.07 -44.60 3.01
C SER A 601 -12.70 -44.27 3.65
N MET A 602 -12.57 -43.25 4.52
CA MET A 602 -11.39 -43.05 5.38
C MET A 602 -11.70 -42.19 6.64
N PRO A 603 -11.42 -42.67 7.88
CA PRO A 603 -11.60 -41.88 9.10
C PRO A 603 -10.89 -40.51 9.09
N GLY A 604 -9.76 -40.39 8.39
CA GLY A 604 -9.01 -39.14 8.26
C GLY A 604 -9.73 -38.01 7.52
N MET A 605 -10.67 -38.31 6.62
CA MET A 605 -11.39 -37.28 5.86
C MET A 605 -12.41 -36.53 6.74
N LYS A 606 -13.02 -37.22 7.70
CA LYS A 606 -13.94 -36.60 8.68
C LYS A 606 -13.21 -35.58 9.54
N TRP A 607 -12.00 -35.92 10.00
CA TRP A 607 -11.18 -35.02 10.81
C TRP A 607 -10.78 -33.76 10.04
N MET A 608 -10.32 -33.91 8.79
CA MET A 608 -9.95 -32.79 7.93
C MET A 608 -11.12 -31.80 7.72
N MET A 609 -12.34 -32.30 7.56
CA MET A 609 -13.52 -31.45 7.37
C MET A 609 -13.87 -30.61 8.62
N TYR A 610 -13.63 -31.12 9.83
CA TYR A 610 -13.81 -30.35 11.07
C TYR A 610 -12.63 -29.43 11.38
N LEU A 611 -11.43 -29.76 10.89
CA LEU A 611 -10.25 -28.90 11.02
C LEU A 611 -10.38 -27.62 10.18
N MET A 612 -11.00 -27.70 9.00
CA MET A 612 -11.15 -26.55 8.08
C MET A 612 -11.87 -25.34 8.72
N PRO A 613 -13.03 -25.47 9.37
CA PRO A 613 -13.66 -24.36 10.10
C PRO A 613 -12.76 -23.75 11.17
N VAL A 614 -11.96 -24.54 11.88
CA VAL A 614 -11.03 -24.03 12.90
C VAL A 614 -9.88 -23.26 12.26
N MET A 615 -9.34 -23.72 11.14
CA MET A 615 -8.35 -22.96 10.38
C MET A 615 -8.92 -21.65 9.83
N PHE A 616 -10.17 -21.68 9.34
CA PHE A 616 -10.87 -20.47 8.90
C PHE A 616 -11.10 -19.50 10.04
N LEU A 617 -11.39 -19.97 11.26
CA LEU A 617 -11.48 -19.10 12.43
C LEU A 617 -10.17 -18.35 12.64
N VAL A 618 -9.02 -19.03 12.63
CA VAL A 618 -7.69 -18.40 12.80
C VAL A 618 -7.43 -17.36 11.70
N PHE A 619 -7.76 -17.68 10.45
CA PHE A 619 -7.53 -16.79 9.32
C PHE A 619 -8.47 -15.58 9.31
N PHE A 620 -9.78 -15.79 9.43
CA PHE A 620 -10.81 -14.76 9.33
C PHE A 620 -10.94 -13.89 10.58
N ASN A 621 -10.38 -14.29 11.73
CA ASN A 621 -10.44 -13.49 12.95
C ASN A 621 -9.86 -12.08 12.78
N ASN A 622 -8.84 -11.94 11.94
CA ASN A 622 -8.22 -10.66 11.64
C ASN A 622 -8.86 -9.90 10.47
N TYR A 623 -9.78 -10.50 9.71
CA TYR A 623 -10.42 -9.85 8.55
C TYR A 623 -11.55 -8.91 8.95
N ALA A 624 -11.96 -8.07 7.99
CA ALA A 624 -13.13 -7.20 8.07
C ALA A 624 -14.40 -7.94 8.54
N ALA A 625 -15.14 -7.32 9.46
CA ALA A 625 -16.39 -7.84 10.00
C ALA A 625 -17.44 -8.06 8.90
N GLY A 626 -17.52 -7.17 7.91
CA GLY A 626 -18.42 -7.26 6.76
C GLY A 626 -18.19 -8.53 5.93
N LEU A 627 -16.93 -8.94 5.75
CA LEU A 627 -16.60 -10.18 5.07
C LEU A 627 -17.09 -11.40 5.86
N SER A 628 -16.78 -11.45 7.16
CA SER A 628 -17.22 -12.54 8.06
C SER A 628 -18.75 -12.62 8.14
N TYR A 629 -19.42 -11.47 8.19
CA TYR A 629 -20.88 -11.38 8.18
C TYR A 629 -21.49 -11.89 6.88
N TYR A 630 -20.92 -11.52 5.73
CA TYR A 630 -21.32 -12.06 4.43
C TYR A 630 -21.23 -13.60 4.40
N TYR A 631 -20.13 -14.19 4.85
CA TYR A 631 -19.98 -15.65 4.90
C TYR A 631 -20.98 -16.30 5.86
N PHE A 632 -21.19 -15.70 7.03
CA PHE A 632 -22.18 -16.15 8.00
C PHE A 632 -23.58 -16.21 7.37
N LEU A 633 -24.02 -15.13 6.72
CA LEU A 633 -25.30 -15.07 6.02
C LEU A 633 -25.38 -16.07 4.86
N SER A 634 -24.33 -16.13 4.05
CA SER A 634 -24.23 -17.03 2.90
C SER A 634 -24.39 -18.49 3.33
N LEU A 635 -23.75 -18.89 4.43
CA LEU A 635 -23.88 -20.23 5.00
C LEU A 635 -25.27 -20.47 5.60
N LEU A 636 -25.82 -19.50 6.33
CA LEU A 636 -27.17 -19.61 6.91
C LEU A 636 -28.23 -19.80 5.82
N ILE A 637 -28.21 -18.98 4.78
CA ILE A 637 -29.09 -19.11 3.61
C ILE A 637 -28.90 -20.48 2.95
N THR A 638 -27.65 -20.96 2.83
CA THR A 638 -27.36 -22.27 2.24
C THR A 638 -27.94 -23.42 3.08
N ILE A 639 -27.87 -23.33 4.42
CA ILE A 639 -28.50 -24.29 5.33
C ILE A 639 -30.02 -24.28 5.13
N VAL A 640 -30.64 -23.10 5.11
CA VAL A 640 -32.09 -22.94 4.87
C VAL A 640 -32.48 -23.54 3.52
N GLN A 641 -31.76 -23.21 2.43
CA GLN A 641 -31.96 -23.81 1.11
C GLN A 641 -31.85 -25.33 1.14
N THR A 642 -30.87 -25.88 1.86
CA THR A 642 -30.69 -27.33 2.00
C THR A 642 -31.90 -27.99 2.67
N TYR A 643 -32.45 -27.39 3.72
CA TYR A 643 -33.67 -27.90 4.37
C TYR A 643 -34.90 -27.77 3.48
N ILE A 644 -35.06 -26.66 2.75
CA ILE A 644 -36.14 -26.49 1.78
C ILE A 644 -36.04 -27.56 0.69
N PHE A 645 -34.86 -27.77 0.09
CA PHE A 645 -34.67 -28.78 -0.94
C PHE A 645 -34.90 -30.20 -0.42
N ARG A 646 -34.50 -30.51 0.82
CA ARG A 646 -34.83 -31.80 1.47
C ARG A 646 -36.34 -32.02 1.60
N LYS A 647 -37.13 -30.97 1.83
CA LYS A 647 -38.59 -31.09 1.93
C LYS A 647 -39.28 -31.17 0.57
N VAL A 648 -38.74 -30.50 -0.45
CA VAL A 648 -39.35 -30.44 -1.79
C VAL A 648 -38.98 -31.65 -2.66
N VAL A 649 -37.78 -32.21 -2.46
CA VAL A 649 -37.28 -33.36 -3.24
C VAL A 649 -37.65 -34.67 -2.57
N ASP A 650 -38.61 -35.38 -3.16
CA ASP A 650 -39.04 -36.72 -2.76
C ASP A 650 -38.05 -37.79 -3.28
N GLU A 651 -37.39 -38.49 -2.36
CA GLU A 651 -36.37 -39.49 -2.67
C GLU A 651 -36.93 -40.71 -3.42
N ASP A 652 -38.21 -41.05 -3.24
CA ASP A 652 -38.85 -42.17 -3.95
C ASP A 652 -39.15 -41.80 -5.40
N LYS A 653 -39.58 -40.55 -5.66
CA LYS A 653 -39.70 -40.03 -7.03
C LYS A 653 -38.35 -39.96 -7.73
N VAL A 654 -37.30 -39.57 -7.00
CA VAL A 654 -35.93 -39.59 -7.53
C VAL A 654 -35.49 -41.02 -7.86
N ARG A 655 -35.76 -42.01 -7.01
CA ARG A 655 -35.47 -43.43 -7.26
C ARG A 655 -36.22 -43.96 -8.49
N ALA A 656 -37.50 -43.63 -8.63
CA ALA A 656 -38.32 -44.01 -9.79
C ALA A 656 -37.76 -43.43 -11.09
N ALA A 657 -37.44 -42.12 -11.10
CA ALA A 657 -36.84 -41.45 -12.25
C ALA A 657 -35.44 -42.00 -12.59
N MET A 658 -34.67 -42.47 -11.61
CA MET A 658 -33.37 -43.10 -11.83
C MET A 658 -33.51 -44.49 -12.48
N LYS A 659 -34.48 -45.31 -12.03
CA LYS A 659 -34.76 -46.62 -12.63
C LYS A 659 -35.22 -46.49 -14.09
N GLU A 660 -36.07 -45.52 -14.39
CA GLU A 660 -36.51 -45.26 -15.76
C GLU A 660 -35.34 -44.79 -16.66
N ASN A 661 -34.44 -43.98 -16.13
CA ASN A 661 -33.27 -43.51 -16.87
C ASN A 661 -32.15 -44.56 -17.01
N ALA A 662 -32.05 -45.52 -16.08
CA ALA A 662 -31.12 -46.64 -16.20
C ALA A 662 -31.49 -47.58 -17.36
N ASN A 663 -32.76 -47.62 -17.75
CA ASN A 663 -33.26 -48.39 -18.88
C ASN A 663 -32.98 -47.73 -20.25
N LYS A 664 -32.52 -46.48 -20.28
CA LYS A 664 -32.19 -45.75 -21.52
C LYS A 664 -30.73 -45.99 -21.89
N PRO A 665 -30.40 -46.38 -23.13
CA PRO A 665 -29.02 -46.62 -23.55
C PRO A 665 -28.21 -45.31 -23.51
N ARG A 666 -27.23 -45.21 -22.61
CA ARG A 666 -26.35 -44.05 -22.51
C ARG A 666 -25.15 -44.20 -23.44
N LYS A 667 -24.90 -43.20 -24.29
CA LYS A 667 -23.63 -43.07 -25.03
C LYS A 667 -22.51 -42.82 -24.02
N LYS A 668 -21.49 -43.68 -23.97
CA LYS A 668 -20.28 -43.44 -23.17
C LYS A 668 -19.62 -42.14 -23.66
N SER A 669 -19.45 -41.15 -22.79
CA SER A 669 -18.72 -39.92 -23.17
C SER A 669 -17.23 -40.24 -23.33
N GLY A 670 -16.55 -39.60 -24.28
CA GLY A 670 -15.13 -39.85 -24.56
C GLY A 670 -14.21 -39.60 -23.36
N PHE A 671 -14.60 -38.70 -22.45
CA PHE A 671 -13.88 -38.47 -21.19
C PHE A 671 -13.99 -39.66 -20.23
N MET A 672 -15.19 -40.22 -20.06
CA MET A 672 -15.39 -41.42 -19.22
C MET A 672 -14.63 -42.63 -19.76
N ALA A 673 -14.55 -42.80 -21.08
CA ALA A 673 -13.75 -43.85 -21.71
C ALA A 673 -12.25 -43.65 -21.45
N ARG A 674 -11.73 -42.42 -21.57
CA ARG A 674 -10.34 -42.08 -21.26
C ARG A 674 -9.99 -42.30 -19.78
N LEU A 675 -10.92 -42.00 -18.87
CA LEU A 675 -10.72 -42.22 -17.43
C LEU A 675 -10.74 -43.72 -17.08
N GLU A 676 -11.59 -44.50 -17.75
CA GLU A 676 -11.62 -45.97 -17.65
C GLU A 676 -10.29 -46.58 -18.15
N GLU A 677 -9.75 -46.09 -19.26
CA GLU A 677 -8.43 -46.50 -19.78
C GLU A 677 -7.28 -46.12 -18.84
N ALA A 678 -7.29 -44.90 -18.28
CA ALA A 678 -6.28 -44.45 -17.32
C ALA A 678 -6.29 -45.32 -16.05
N GLN A 679 -7.48 -45.63 -15.50
CA GLN A 679 -7.61 -46.53 -14.35
C GLN A 679 -7.12 -47.95 -14.67
N ARG A 680 -7.40 -48.48 -15.86
CA ARG A 680 -6.89 -49.80 -16.30
C ARG A 680 -5.37 -49.80 -16.41
N LYS A 681 -4.76 -48.74 -16.96
CA LYS A 681 -3.30 -48.58 -17.01
C LYS A 681 -2.68 -48.53 -15.60
N GLN A 682 -3.30 -47.79 -14.68
CA GLN A 682 -2.86 -47.72 -13.29
C GLN A 682 -2.96 -49.08 -12.58
N GLN A 683 -4.01 -49.87 -12.85
CA GLN A 683 -4.14 -51.24 -12.36
C GLN A 683 -3.07 -52.20 -12.93
N ALA A 684 -2.74 -52.07 -14.21
CA ALA A 684 -1.69 -52.89 -14.82
C ALA A 684 -0.32 -52.63 -14.19
N LEU A 685 0.03 -51.35 -14.00
CA LEU A 685 1.27 -50.91 -13.36
C LEU A 685 1.41 -51.41 -11.91
N LEU A 686 0.34 -51.33 -11.11
CA LEU A 686 0.36 -51.82 -9.73
C LEU A 686 0.54 -53.35 -9.67
N ARG A 687 -0.14 -54.11 -10.54
CA ARG A 687 0.05 -55.56 -10.61
C ARG A 687 1.46 -55.94 -11.07
N GLU A 688 2.08 -55.15 -11.94
CA GLU A 688 3.48 -55.36 -12.33
C GLU A 688 4.44 -55.07 -11.17
N GLN A 689 4.22 -53.99 -10.42
CA GLN A 689 5.01 -53.67 -9.22
C GLN A 689 4.86 -54.75 -8.12
N GLU A 690 3.66 -55.28 -7.91
CA GLU A 690 3.43 -56.40 -6.98
C GLU A 690 4.11 -57.69 -7.45
N LYS A 691 4.03 -58.01 -8.74
CA LYS A 691 4.75 -59.16 -9.33
C LYS A 691 6.27 -59.02 -9.23
N GLN A 692 6.80 -57.80 -9.37
CA GLN A 692 8.22 -57.52 -9.18
C GLN A 692 8.63 -57.62 -7.71
N ARG A 693 7.79 -57.15 -6.77
CA ARG A 693 8.01 -57.30 -5.32
C ARG A 693 7.94 -58.77 -4.87
N SER A 694 7.02 -59.57 -5.43
CA SER A 694 6.95 -61.01 -5.12
C SER A 694 8.14 -61.78 -5.70
N LYS A 695 8.70 -61.34 -6.84
CA LYS A 695 9.92 -61.92 -7.43
C LYS A 695 11.20 -61.57 -6.66
N LYS A 696 11.23 -60.46 -5.91
CA LYS A 696 12.35 -60.09 -5.02
C LYS A 696 12.29 -60.74 -3.62
N ARG A 697 11.17 -61.39 -3.28
CA ARG A 697 10.93 -62.07 -1.98
C ARG A 697 11.04 -63.59 -2.05
N LYS A 698 11.19 -64.16 -3.25
CA LYS A 698 11.71 -65.50 -3.50
C LYS A 698 13.17 -65.37 -3.84
#